data_AF-A0A6L7XNV7-F1
#
_entry.id   AF-A0A6L7XNV7-F1
#
_cell.length_a   1.000
_cell.length_b   1.000
_cell.length_c   1.000
_cell.angle_alpha   90.00
_cell.angle_beta   90.00
_cell.angle_gamma   90.00
#
_symmetry.space_group_name_H-M   'P 1'
#
loop_
_entity.id
_entity.type
_entity.pdbx_description
1 polymer ?
#
loop_
_entity_poly.entity_id
_entity_poly.type
_entity_poly.pdbx_seq_one_letter_code
_entity_poly.pdbx_strand_id
1 'polypeptide(L)'
;MPRARLRARAMGRPDPWCRVPKTRHPSRWALARAATPEKRRMCRPDSPPERSIGTRVGHPEVRRGYGTAHQRRREEPALVRSAPVPGDLSELRRRIGQADDALAARFWRGDDIECLVAERARFIDAFLAEVWHAFFHGNSNVALLAVGGYGRGELHPHSDIDLMLLARNSFVLRGRRSQEAVAAFLRLLWDLKLDIGHSVRTLADCKREASRDVSVVTTMMERRRLTGSDILTRRLDKILSRPVLWPSGRFYRAKREEQEARHAQFDDVEYDLEPNIKGSPGGLRDIQTVGWIARRQFGTADLAELVERSVLTSQERDWLEEGRRFLWRVRFGLHLLTGRREDRLLFDHQRELARRFGYADTDAQLGVEQFMHDYYRHVLHLREANDIVLQHFDESLTTRPLPRREVTEPVNERFRLRNRYIEVTRDDVFRKTPAALMEMFVLLANRKDALGVRAATIRLVRDHLHLMDDAFRNDPEVTRHFIDLLKAPYTLVSQLTRMRRYGVLGHYIPEFGRIVGQMQHDLFHIYTVDAHTMMVIRNMRRFHAASREADYPLATRVTGNLPKIELLYIAGLFHDIGKGRGGNHSDIGAGEAAEFCRRHGLGNEDIELVAWLVREHLTMSTTAQRKDIHDPEVIDEFARLVLTETRLDYLYALTVADINATNPTLWNSWRATLMGQLYVETRRALRQGLDSPRRRSEHIAACRRTALDAAAERGLAEEQVLALWDEPGDDFFLHHSPMEVLTITEAALAHDLAGGALVLILDLLGEDGGGASEVFVHAKDRDNLFADSVAAIAGLGLGIQAATVATNASGVCFNSYIVLKDRGPVPNEGNLRDRIRTIVGRAALGRLTGSKAERRLSRRQKQFAAPTEVQLSTVPDASSSTLRVVAADRPGLLAHIGRLFIELELAVTRARITTLGERVEDVFEVTERDRTAVTERARADAICARIRDHLDALSASGGRAPRPPPSPPPCAFVLFCTKLPTRCPPLAQTKPPNAPAGAHPQRKLHESLHRRPATLSLRTLKRAEGRPRATHQPAARSALHRRAEARAAGLHHRGARPRGTLARRPFGLSANPRRRRTARRHCLVDRPPLRHRARSGDGSAAGERHPRGAVLIRSGDAQRPRRGAGADAESVLPDLRRGGPAEGGGTVLRACHRRARLRAGAGRGVARDGACVPVQPRQPVRGGDARASAGAAGGASPRARLRDCRRRVLLGDLPQ
;
A
#
# COMPACT_ATOMS: atom_id res chain seq x y z
N MET A 1 -47.48 -17.76 -28.38
CA MET A 1 -46.97 -18.46 -29.59
C MET A 1 -47.42 -17.68 -30.82
N PRO A 2 -46.79 -17.78 -32.02
CA PRO A 2 -45.60 -18.55 -32.39
C PRO A 2 -44.35 -17.64 -32.60
N ARG A 3 -43.55 -17.84 -33.68
CA ARG A 3 -42.15 -17.37 -33.88
C ARG A 3 -42.02 -16.13 -34.80
N ALA A 4 -41.05 -15.23 -34.56
CA ALA A 4 -40.11 -14.71 -35.60
C ALA A 4 -39.00 -13.75 -35.07
N ARG A 5 -37.89 -13.69 -35.84
CA ARG A 5 -36.58 -13.00 -35.69
C ARG A 5 -36.59 -11.46 -35.45
N LEU A 6 -35.58 -10.91 -34.75
CA LEU A 6 -34.53 -10.02 -35.34
C LEU A 6 -33.39 -9.57 -34.37
N ARG A 7 -32.47 -8.73 -34.87
CA ARG A 7 -31.20 -8.20 -34.28
C ARG A 7 -31.47 -7.00 -33.32
N ALA A 8 -30.55 -6.43 -32.53
CA ALA A 8 -29.11 -6.18 -32.77
C ALA A 8 -28.21 -6.03 -31.49
N ARG A 9 -26.98 -5.53 -31.69
CA ARG A 9 -25.87 -5.48 -30.71
C ARG A 9 -25.85 -4.20 -29.85
N ALA A 10 -25.29 -4.32 -28.66
CA ALA A 10 -24.35 -3.34 -28.09
C ALA A 10 -23.22 -4.11 -27.36
N MET A 11 -21.98 -3.64 -27.42
CA MET A 11 -20.84 -4.23 -26.69
C MET A 11 -20.16 -3.19 -25.82
N GLY A 12 -19.78 -3.60 -24.62
CA GLY A 12 -19.01 -2.81 -23.65
C GLY A 12 -18.84 -3.62 -22.36
N ARG A 13 -17.63 -4.10 -22.09
CA ARG A 13 -17.23 -4.68 -20.80
C ARG A 13 -15.82 -4.17 -20.44
N PRO A 14 -15.49 -3.97 -19.15
CA PRO A 14 -14.36 -3.13 -18.75
C PRO A 14 -13.05 -3.91 -18.58
N ASP A 15 -11.94 -3.18 -18.53
CA ASP A 15 -10.62 -3.70 -18.20
C ASP A 15 -10.53 -4.28 -16.77
N PRO A 16 -9.74 -5.35 -16.56
CA PRO A 16 -9.69 -6.08 -15.30
C PRO A 16 -8.85 -5.43 -14.18
N TRP A 17 -8.40 -4.18 -14.34
CA TRP A 17 -7.60 -3.45 -13.34
C TRP A 17 -8.29 -2.18 -12.79
N CYS A 18 -9.60 -2.05 -13.00
CA CYS A 18 -10.41 -0.89 -12.60
C CYS A 18 -11.44 -1.21 -11.50
N ARG A 19 -11.01 -1.28 -10.23
CA ARG A 19 -11.88 -1.17 -9.05
C ARG A 19 -11.12 -0.71 -7.80
N VAL A 20 -11.29 0.56 -7.44
CA VAL A 20 -11.21 1.04 -6.05
C VAL A 20 -12.61 1.57 -5.72
N PRO A 21 -13.26 1.14 -4.63
CA PRO A 21 -14.63 1.54 -4.34
C PRO A 21 -14.71 3.00 -3.86
N LYS A 22 -15.69 3.76 -4.37
CA LYS A 22 -16.02 5.08 -3.80
C LYS A 22 -16.58 4.91 -2.38
N THR A 23 -16.27 5.88 -1.52
CA THR A 23 -16.64 5.91 -0.11
C THR A 23 -18.16 5.89 0.11
N ARG A 24 -18.58 5.30 1.24
CA ARG A 24 -19.92 5.45 1.83
C ARG A 24 -19.77 5.68 3.33
N HIS A 25 -20.60 6.55 3.91
CA HIS A 25 -20.58 6.84 5.34
C HIS A 25 -20.90 5.59 6.20
N PRO A 26 -20.35 5.51 7.43
CA PRO A 26 -20.42 4.32 8.27
C PRO A 26 -21.77 4.16 8.97
N SER A 27 -22.52 3.11 8.62
CA SER A 27 -23.66 2.64 9.42
C SER A 27 -23.24 1.49 10.34
N ARG A 28 -23.67 1.54 11.61
CA ARG A 28 -23.18 0.66 12.69
C ARG A 28 -23.55 -0.81 12.47
N TRP A 29 -22.56 -1.68 12.33
CA TRP A 29 -22.70 -3.13 12.50
C TRP A 29 -21.56 -3.72 13.35
N ALA A 30 -21.74 -3.66 14.68
CA ALA A 30 -20.85 -4.33 15.63
C ALA A 30 -21.39 -5.74 15.94
N LEU A 31 -20.71 -6.79 15.47
CA LEU A 31 -21.01 -8.18 15.79
C LEU A 31 -19.99 -8.74 16.78
N ALA A 32 -20.21 -8.46 18.07
CA ALA A 32 -19.41 -9.04 19.15
C ALA A 32 -19.73 -10.53 19.33
N ARG A 33 -18.70 -11.39 19.29
CA ARG A 33 -18.81 -12.80 19.73
C ARG A 33 -18.57 -12.88 21.24
N ALA A 34 -19.64 -12.84 22.03
CA ALA A 34 -19.60 -13.19 23.44
C ALA A 34 -20.97 -13.75 23.90
N ALA A 35 -21.05 -15.06 24.14
CA ALA A 35 -22.22 -15.68 24.76
C ALA A 35 -21.85 -17.05 25.37
N THR A 36 -21.80 -17.10 26.71
CA THR A 36 -22.02 -18.31 27.51
C THR A 36 -23.19 -18.05 28.47
N PRO A 37 -23.93 -19.08 28.92
CA PRO A 37 -25.40 -18.98 28.96
C PRO A 37 -26.01 -18.86 30.36
N GLU A 38 -27.24 -18.35 30.48
CA GLU A 38 -28.20 -18.84 31.48
C GLU A 38 -29.72 -18.68 31.18
N LYS A 39 -30.43 -19.81 31.34
CA LYS A 39 -31.77 -20.05 31.95
C LYS A 39 -32.98 -19.07 31.80
N ARG A 40 -34.05 -19.66 31.22
CA ARG A 40 -35.45 -19.84 31.73
C ARG A 40 -36.62 -18.91 31.30
N ARG A 41 -37.69 -19.61 30.84
CA ARG A 41 -39.15 -19.30 30.87
C ARG A 41 -39.65 -18.12 30.00
N MET A 42 -40.91 -18.01 29.57
CA MET A 42 -42.05 -18.90 29.20
C MET A 42 -43.32 -18.02 29.27
N CYS A 43 -44.03 -17.77 28.16
CA CYS A 43 -45.47 -18.08 27.97
C CYS A 43 -46.13 -17.38 26.75
N ARG A 44 -47.36 -17.85 26.45
CA ARG A 44 -48.34 -17.47 25.39
C ARG A 44 -49.36 -16.43 25.95
N PRO A 45 -50.50 -16.03 25.29
CA PRO A 45 -51.20 -16.51 24.07
C PRO A 45 -51.56 -15.34 23.08
N ASP A 46 -52.45 -15.39 22.05
CA ASP A 46 -53.69 -16.15 21.73
C ASP A 46 -53.97 -16.39 20.22
N SER A 47 -55.11 -17.00 19.89
CA SER A 47 -55.69 -17.31 18.55
C SER A 47 -57.20 -16.90 18.54
N PRO A 48 -58.13 -17.30 17.62
CA PRO A 48 -58.11 -17.97 16.29
C PRO A 48 -58.88 -17.09 15.23
N PRO A 49 -59.63 -17.54 14.19
CA PRO A 49 -59.91 -18.85 13.53
C PRO A 49 -59.64 -18.78 11.98
N GLU A 50 -60.23 -19.44 10.95
CA GLU A 50 -61.40 -20.33 10.69
C GLU A 50 -61.06 -21.58 9.81
N ARG A 51 -61.93 -22.00 8.86
CA ARG A 51 -62.02 -23.40 8.33
C ARG A 51 -62.76 -23.62 6.99
N SER A 52 -62.36 -24.69 6.29
CA SER A 52 -63.22 -25.71 5.63
C SER A 52 -62.36 -26.98 5.35
N ILE A 53 -62.63 -28.17 5.93
CA ILE A 53 -63.55 -29.27 5.54
C ILE A 53 -63.13 -29.94 4.20
N GLY A 54 -62.82 -31.25 4.10
CA GLY A 54 -62.78 -32.40 5.06
C GLY A 54 -61.97 -33.59 4.46
N THR A 55 -62.23 -34.91 4.62
CA THR A 55 -63.25 -35.70 5.33
C THR A 55 -62.81 -37.19 5.53
N ARG A 56 -62.77 -37.67 6.80
CA ARG A 56 -62.91 -39.05 7.37
C ARG A 56 -62.13 -40.31 6.90
N VAL A 57 -61.55 -40.99 7.92
CA VAL A 57 -61.40 -42.45 8.24
C VAL A 57 -60.10 -42.62 9.08
N GLY A 58 -59.94 -43.50 10.09
CA GLY A 58 -60.81 -44.54 10.70
C GLY A 58 -60.34 -44.93 12.13
N HIS A 59 -60.73 -46.11 12.64
CA HIS A 59 -60.44 -46.65 14.01
C HIS A 59 -60.51 -48.22 14.00
N PRO A 60 -60.20 -49.02 15.07
CA PRO A 60 -60.33 -48.75 16.52
C PRO A 60 -59.15 -49.23 17.43
N GLU A 61 -59.42 -49.38 18.74
CA GLU A 61 -58.52 -49.65 19.87
C GLU A 61 -58.48 -51.14 20.31
N VAL A 62 -57.64 -51.48 21.32
CA VAL A 62 -57.97 -52.43 22.43
C VAL A 62 -57.01 -52.22 23.64
N ARG A 63 -57.32 -52.76 24.83
CA ARG A 63 -56.86 -52.25 26.15
C ARG A 63 -56.72 -53.36 27.23
N ARG A 64 -55.84 -53.13 28.24
CA ARG A 64 -55.59 -53.93 29.50
C ARG A 64 -54.79 -55.26 29.32
N GLY A 65 -54.09 -55.79 30.34
CA GLY A 65 -53.68 -55.21 31.65
C GLY A 65 -53.13 -56.22 32.69
N TYR A 66 -52.48 -55.70 33.74
CA TYR A 66 -52.17 -56.27 35.09
C TYR A 66 -51.36 -57.57 35.29
N GLY A 67 -50.47 -57.56 36.31
CA GLY A 67 -49.78 -58.72 36.89
C GLY A 67 -48.62 -58.33 37.84
N THR A 68 -48.54 -58.92 39.04
CA THR A 68 -47.46 -58.72 40.07
C THR A 68 -46.90 -60.11 40.48
N ALA A 69 -45.85 -60.33 41.29
CA ALA A 69 -45.15 -59.50 42.28
C ALA A 69 -43.70 -60.00 42.64
N HIS A 70 -43.05 -59.30 43.59
CA HIS A 70 -41.92 -59.69 44.48
C HIS A 70 -40.51 -60.08 43.95
N GLN A 71 -39.57 -59.14 44.19
CA GLN A 71 -38.24 -59.32 44.82
C GLN A 71 -37.32 -60.51 44.46
N ARG A 72 -36.20 -60.19 43.80
CA ARG A 72 -34.85 -60.58 44.27
C ARG A 72 -33.89 -59.39 44.12
N ARG A 73 -32.97 -59.21 45.10
CA ARG A 73 -31.80 -58.32 44.91
C ARG A 73 -30.79 -59.03 44.00
N ARG A 74 -30.22 -58.34 43.01
CA ARG A 74 -28.84 -58.54 42.53
C ARG A 74 -28.35 -57.33 41.71
N GLU A 75 -27.12 -56.92 42.03
CA GLU A 75 -26.16 -56.09 41.28
C GLU A 75 -26.63 -54.86 40.46
N GLU A 76 -26.09 -53.70 40.84
CA GLU A 76 -26.04 -52.51 39.98
C GLU A 76 -25.06 -52.73 38.81
N PRO A 77 -25.44 -52.45 37.55
CA PRO A 77 -24.46 -52.23 36.50
C PRO A 77 -23.80 -50.87 36.74
N ALA A 78 -22.60 -50.91 37.34
CA ALA A 78 -21.87 -49.75 37.86
C ALA A 78 -21.77 -48.54 36.91
N LEU A 79 -21.64 -47.34 37.50
CA LEU A 79 -21.32 -46.12 36.77
C LEU A 79 -20.11 -46.37 35.85
N VAL A 80 -20.31 -46.19 34.54
CA VAL A 80 -19.23 -46.26 33.56
C VAL A 80 -18.23 -45.14 33.87
N ARG A 81 -17.11 -45.53 34.49
CA ARG A 81 -15.98 -44.64 34.78
C ARG A 81 -15.59 -43.91 33.50
N SER A 82 -15.44 -42.58 33.58
CA SER A 82 -14.76 -41.81 32.53
C SER A 82 -13.41 -42.46 32.24
N ALA A 83 -13.07 -42.65 30.95
CA ALA A 83 -11.76 -43.15 30.56
C ALA A 83 -10.67 -42.31 31.25
N PRO A 84 -9.69 -42.95 31.91
CA PRO A 84 -8.67 -42.21 32.65
C PRO A 84 -7.87 -41.32 31.71
N VAL A 85 -7.62 -40.08 32.12
CA VAL A 85 -6.72 -39.18 31.41
C VAL A 85 -5.32 -39.81 31.42
N PRO A 86 -4.61 -39.91 30.28
CA PRO A 86 -3.27 -40.48 30.22
C PRO A 86 -2.24 -39.55 30.90
N GLY A 87 -2.05 -39.74 32.21
CA GLY A 87 -1.06 -39.01 33.00
C GLY A 87 -1.55 -37.67 33.56
N ASP A 88 -0.65 -36.99 34.29
CA ASP A 88 -0.89 -35.65 34.83
C ASP A 88 -0.85 -34.59 33.70
N LEU A 89 -1.89 -33.74 33.65
CA LEU A 89 -1.97 -32.60 32.75
C LEU A 89 -0.77 -31.65 32.89
N SER A 90 -0.21 -31.54 34.10
CA SER A 90 0.95 -30.69 34.39
C SER A 90 2.21 -31.25 33.71
N GLU A 91 2.42 -32.56 33.80
CA GLU A 91 3.53 -33.26 33.14
C GLU A 91 3.41 -33.23 31.61
N LEU A 92 2.21 -33.47 31.05
CA LEU A 92 1.98 -33.38 29.61
C LEU A 92 2.25 -31.95 29.08
N ARG A 93 1.80 -30.91 29.79
CA ARG A 93 2.12 -29.51 29.45
C ARG A 93 3.62 -29.22 29.58
N ARG A 94 4.30 -29.76 30.61
CA ARG A 94 5.75 -29.62 30.82
C ARG A 94 6.55 -30.20 29.65
N ARG A 95 6.17 -31.39 29.17
CA ARG A 95 6.78 -32.03 27.98
C ARG A 95 6.69 -31.16 26.73
N ILE A 96 5.52 -30.55 26.47
CA ILE A 96 5.33 -29.65 25.33
C ILE A 96 6.19 -28.38 25.47
N GLY A 97 6.16 -27.73 26.64
CA GLY A 97 6.95 -26.53 26.91
C GLY A 97 8.46 -26.76 26.73
N GLN A 98 8.99 -27.85 27.27
CA GLN A 98 10.41 -28.19 27.14
C GLN A 98 10.84 -28.45 25.69
N ALA A 99 9.96 -28.98 24.84
CA ALA A 99 10.25 -29.15 23.42
C ALA A 99 10.27 -27.80 22.67
N ASP A 100 9.29 -26.93 22.94
CA ASP A 100 9.23 -25.59 22.33
C ASP A 100 10.39 -24.69 22.79
N ASP A 101 10.77 -24.74 24.07
CA ASP A 101 11.93 -24.03 24.63
C ASP A 101 13.25 -24.50 23.98
N ALA A 102 13.43 -25.82 23.81
CA ALA A 102 14.62 -26.40 23.19
C ALA A 102 14.76 -26.01 21.70
N LEU A 103 13.64 -25.98 20.96
CA LEU A 103 13.59 -25.52 19.57
C LEU A 103 13.85 -24.02 19.46
N ALA A 104 13.29 -23.21 20.37
CA ALA A 104 13.56 -21.77 20.43
C ALA A 104 15.03 -21.45 20.72
N ALA A 105 15.64 -22.17 21.66
CA ALA A 105 17.06 -22.02 22.00
C ALA A 105 18.00 -22.45 20.87
N ARG A 106 17.59 -23.36 19.99
CA ARG A 106 18.30 -23.77 18.77
C ARG A 106 18.15 -22.75 17.65
N PHE A 107 16.93 -22.27 17.39
CA PHE A 107 16.66 -21.24 16.40
C PHE A 107 17.56 -19.99 16.59
N TRP A 108 17.68 -19.49 17.81
CA TRP A 108 18.54 -18.33 18.12
C TRP A 108 20.05 -18.60 18.07
N ARG A 109 20.49 -19.85 17.80
CA ARG A 109 21.89 -20.20 17.49
C ARG A 109 22.16 -20.38 16.00
N GLY A 110 21.15 -20.30 15.15
CA GLY A 110 21.28 -20.50 13.70
C GLY A 110 21.16 -21.95 13.22
N ASP A 111 20.59 -22.85 14.03
CA ASP A 111 20.16 -24.19 13.59
C ASP A 111 19.22 -24.08 12.36
N ASP A 112 19.29 -25.05 11.43
CA ASP A 112 18.48 -25.04 10.21
C ASP A 112 16.96 -25.03 10.50
N ILE A 113 16.27 -24.12 9.81
CA ILE A 113 14.84 -23.88 10.00
C ILE A 113 13.96 -25.01 9.46
N GLU A 114 14.37 -25.68 8.38
CA GLU A 114 13.57 -26.77 7.80
C GLU A 114 13.61 -28.00 8.73
N CYS A 115 14.78 -28.28 9.32
CA CYS A 115 14.95 -29.23 10.42
C CYS A 115 14.10 -28.88 11.64
N LEU A 116 14.17 -27.64 12.15
CA LEU A 116 13.43 -27.23 13.35
C LEU A 116 11.90 -27.35 13.19
N VAL A 117 11.36 -26.96 12.03
CA VAL A 117 9.93 -27.09 11.71
C VAL A 117 9.53 -28.57 11.60
N ALA A 118 10.34 -29.39 10.93
CA ALA A 118 10.09 -30.83 10.80
C ALA A 118 10.28 -31.62 12.12
N GLU A 119 11.13 -31.15 13.03
CA GLU A 119 11.25 -31.69 14.39
C GLU A 119 10.02 -31.36 15.23
N ARG A 120 9.54 -30.11 15.20
CA ARG A 120 8.32 -29.72 15.92
C ARG A 120 7.10 -30.53 15.47
N ALA A 121 6.96 -30.74 14.16
CA ALA A 121 5.91 -31.60 13.62
C ALA A 121 6.03 -33.05 14.15
N ARG A 122 7.23 -33.67 14.08
CA ARG A 122 7.47 -35.05 14.56
C ARG A 122 7.23 -35.22 16.06
N PHE A 123 7.58 -34.22 16.88
CA PHE A 123 7.29 -34.23 18.31
C PHE A 123 5.77 -34.25 18.59
N ILE A 124 5.01 -33.38 17.93
CA ILE A 124 3.54 -33.32 18.08
C ILE A 124 2.86 -34.56 17.45
N ASP A 125 3.42 -35.14 16.39
CA ASP A 125 2.94 -36.41 15.81
C ASP A 125 2.99 -37.54 16.85
N ALA A 126 4.15 -37.72 17.50
CA ALA A 126 4.37 -38.76 18.50
C ALA A 126 3.52 -38.53 19.74
N PHE A 127 3.46 -37.29 20.23
CA PHE A 127 2.63 -36.90 21.38
C PHE A 127 1.13 -37.14 21.12
N LEU A 128 0.61 -36.75 19.95
CA LEU A 128 -0.79 -36.99 19.61
C LEU A 128 -1.09 -38.47 19.35
N ALA A 129 -0.12 -39.26 18.87
CA ALA A 129 -0.28 -40.70 18.75
C ALA A 129 -0.40 -41.37 20.14
N GLU A 130 0.51 -41.04 21.07
CA GLU A 130 0.49 -41.49 22.47
C GLU A 130 -0.87 -41.18 23.12
N VAL A 131 -1.30 -39.92 23.06
CA VAL A 131 -2.59 -39.48 23.62
C VAL A 131 -3.79 -40.16 22.93
N TRP A 132 -3.75 -40.36 21.60
CA TRP A 132 -4.81 -41.04 20.86
C TRP A 132 -4.97 -42.51 21.29
N HIS A 133 -3.87 -43.23 21.54
CA HIS A 133 -3.91 -44.63 21.92
C HIS A 133 -4.65 -44.86 23.25
N ALA A 134 -4.66 -43.89 24.17
CA ALA A 134 -5.43 -43.97 25.41
C ALA A 134 -6.97 -43.99 25.21
N PHE A 135 -7.48 -43.37 24.14
CA PHE A 135 -8.93 -43.28 23.86
C PHE A 135 -9.42 -44.25 22.77
N PHE A 136 -8.54 -44.67 21.85
CA PHE A 136 -8.91 -45.41 20.64
C PHE A 136 -8.13 -46.72 20.43
N HIS A 137 -7.57 -47.30 21.50
CA HIS A 137 -6.81 -48.55 21.45
C HIS A 137 -7.53 -49.65 20.65
N GLY A 138 -6.83 -50.26 19.69
CA GLY A 138 -7.35 -51.33 18.82
C GLY A 138 -8.47 -50.96 17.82
N ASN A 139 -8.97 -49.71 17.79
CA ASN A 139 -10.14 -49.38 16.98
C ASN A 139 -9.81 -49.16 15.49
N SER A 140 -9.82 -50.25 14.72
CA SER A 140 -9.57 -50.28 13.26
C SER A 140 -10.61 -49.55 12.39
N ASN A 141 -11.69 -49.02 12.98
CA ASN A 141 -12.74 -48.26 12.26
C ASN A 141 -12.58 -46.73 12.35
N VAL A 142 -11.50 -46.24 12.97
CA VAL A 142 -11.12 -44.81 13.02
C VAL A 142 -9.65 -44.58 12.66
N ALA A 143 -9.30 -43.38 12.22
CA ALA A 143 -7.93 -42.92 11.98
C ALA A 143 -7.79 -41.44 12.37
N LEU A 144 -6.61 -41.06 12.86
CA LEU A 144 -6.24 -39.67 13.14
C LEU A 144 -5.29 -39.17 12.04
N LEU A 145 -5.70 -38.12 11.34
CA LEU A 145 -4.94 -37.50 10.26
C LEU A 145 -4.62 -36.05 10.64
N ALA A 146 -3.37 -35.62 10.47
CA ALA A 146 -3.04 -34.21 10.36
C ALA A 146 -3.48 -33.70 8.99
N VAL A 147 -3.93 -32.45 8.89
CA VAL A 147 -4.34 -31.81 7.63
C VAL A 147 -3.79 -30.38 7.54
N GLY A 148 -3.95 -29.70 6.40
CA GLY A 148 -3.46 -28.33 6.24
C GLY A 148 -1.94 -28.21 6.43
N GLY A 149 -1.50 -27.16 7.13
CA GLY A 149 -0.07 -26.92 7.41
C GLY A 149 0.58 -28.02 8.24
N TYR A 150 -0.11 -28.49 9.28
CA TYR A 150 0.37 -29.62 10.10
C TYR A 150 0.37 -30.94 9.32
N GLY A 151 -0.57 -31.12 8.38
CA GLY A 151 -0.58 -32.21 7.41
C GLY A 151 0.68 -32.24 6.56
N ARG A 152 1.11 -31.09 6.01
CA ARG A 152 2.39 -30.95 5.29
C ARG A 152 3.64 -31.12 6.17
N GLY A 153 3.52 -31.02 7.50
CA GLY A 153 4.65 -31.01 8.44
C GLY A 153 5.22 -29.61 8.71
N GLU A 154 4.58 -28.55 8.22
CA GLU A 154 5.03 -27.16 8.34
C GLU A 154 4.61 -26.53 9.69
N LEU A 155 4.88 -27.22 10.80
CA LEU A 155 4.40 -26.82 12.12
C LEU A 155 5.36 -25.85 12.81
N HIS A 156 5.22 -24.56 12.54
CA HIS A 156 5.88 -23.48 13.28
C HIS A 156 5.41 -23.41 14.76
N PRO A 157 6.14 -22.71 15.65
CA PRO A 157 5.63 -22.27 16.95
C PRO A 157 4.29 -21.56 16.83
N HIS A 158 3.45 -21.66 17.87
CA HIS A 158 2.12 -21.03 17.95
C HIS A 158 1.18 -21.23 16.74
N SER A 159 1.46 -22.17 15.82
CA SER A 159 0.61 -22.46 14.67
C SER A 159 -0.37 -23.60 14.94
N ASP A 160 -1.56 -23.46 14.38
CA ASP A 160 -2.73 -24.30 14.53
C ASP A 160 -2.42 -25.79 14.23
N ILE A 161 -2.86 -26.69 15.10
CA ILE A 161 -2.71 -28.14 14.95
C ILE A 161 -4.01 -28.68 14.33
N ASP A 162 -4.06 -28.65 13.00
CA ASP A 162 -5.21 -29.04 12.19
C ASP A 162 -5.38 -30.58 12.10
N LEU A 163 -6.51 -31.10 12.62
CA LEU A 163 -6.81 -32.53 12.72
C LEU A 163 -8.07 -32.97 11.96
N MET A 164 -8.04 -34.16 11.37
CA MET A 164 -9.21 -34.84 10.83
C MET A 164 -9.34 -36.25 11.42
N LEU A 165 -10.38 -36.45 12.21
CA LEU A 165 -10.77 -37.76 12.74
C LEU A 165 -11.66 -38.44 11.70
N LEU A 166 -11.09 -39.43 11.00
CA LEU A 166 -11.74 -40.16 9.91
C LEU A 166 -12.33 -41.47 10.42
N ALA A 167 -13.64 -41.65 10.29
CA ALA A 167 -14.36 -42.87 10.63
C ALA A 167 -14.87 -43.64 9.39
N ARG A 168 -15.03 -44.96 9.53
CA ARG A 168 -15.52 -45.83 8.46
C ARG A 168 -16.90 -45.41 7.92
N ASN A 169 -17.85 -45.12 8.80
CA ASN A 169 -19.24 -44.76 8.47
C ASN A 169 -19.93 -44.03 9.64
N SER A 170 -21.16 -43.58 9.42
CA SER A 170 -21.94 -42.82 10.41
C SER A 170 -22.39 -43.66 11.61
N PHE A 171 -22.48 -44.98 11.48
CA PHE A 171 -22.76 -45.89 12.59
C PHE A 171 -21.64 -45.86 13.63
N VAL A 172 -20.37 -45.91 13.20
CA VAL A 172 -19.20 -45.77 14.08
C VAL A 172 -19.19 -44.43 14.81
N LEU A 173 -19.59 -43.33 14.15
CA LEU A 173 -19.72 -42.01 14.80
C LEU A 173 -20.98 -41.82 15.66
N ARG A 174 -21.95 -42.74 15.60
CA ARG A 174 -23.17 -42.73 16.43
C ARG A 174 -23.09 -43.69 17.63
N GLY A 175 -22.09 -44.57 17.68
CA GLY A 175 -21.82 -45.41 18.84
C GLY A 175 -21.40 -44.57 20.06
N ARG A 176 -22.12 -44.73 21.18
CA ARG A 176 -21.94 -43.92 22.41
C ARG A 176 -20.48 -43.83 22.86
N ARG A 177 -19.81 -44.99 22.96
CA ARG A 177 -18.37 -45.10 23.32
C ARG A 177 -17.47 -44.29 22.39
N SER A 178 -17.75 -44.26 21.09
CA SER A 178 -16.98 -43.49 20.11
C SER A 178 -17.19 -41.99 20.27
N GLN A 179 -18.41 -41.55 20.59
CA GLN A 179 -18.70 -40.13 20.86
C GLN A 179 -18.06 -39.67 22.18
N GLU A 180 -18.15 -40.50 23.22
CA GLU A 180 -17.52 -40.28 24.53
C GLU A 180 -15.99 -40.18 24.39
N ALA A 181 -15.36 -41.09 23.63
CA ALA A 181 -13.92 -41.08 23.35
C ALA A 181 -13.48 -39.86 22.52
N VAL A 182 -14.19 -39.52 21.44
CA VAL A 182 -13.90 -38.32 20.62
C VAL A 182 -14.01 -37.05 21.46
N ALA A 183 -15.06 -36.92 22.26
CA ALA A 183 -15.25 -35.76 23.11
C ALA A 183 -14.22 -35.68 24.26
N ALA A 184 -13.76 -36.82 24.80
CA ALA A 184 -12.72 -36.86 25.83
C ALA A 184 -11.34 -36.50 25.26
N PHE A 185 -10.96 -37.07 24.11
CA PHE A 185 -9.73 -36.75 23.39
C PHE A 185 -9.65 -35.25 23.05
N LEU A 186 -10.71 -34.69 22.45
CA LEU A 186 -10.72 -33.27 22.07
C LEU A 186 -10.69 -32.32 23.28
N ARG A 187 -11.39 -32.65 24.38
CA ARG A 187 -11.29 -31.89 25.64
C ARG A 187 -9.86 -31.89 26.16
N LEU A 188 -9.20 -33.05 26.22
CA LEU A 188 -7.82 -33.14 26.69
C LEU A 188 -6.87 -32.25 25.88
N LEU A 189 -6.98 -32.21 24.54
CA LEU A 189 -6.11 -31.33 23.75
C LEU A 189 -6.33 -29.84 24.05
N TRP A 190 -7.57 -29.42 24.34
CA TRP A 190 -7.86 -28.06 24.82
C TRP A 190 -7.39 -27.82 26.26
N ASP A 191 -7.49 -28.80 27.14
CA ASP A 191 -6.95 -28.74 28.51
C ASP A 191 -5.41 -28.62 28.50
N LEU A 192 -4.75 -29.20 27.51
CA LEU A 192 -3.32 -29.00 27.23
C LEU A 192 -2.97 -27.62 26.64
N LYS A 193 -3.98 -26.78 26.37
CA LYS A 193 -3.86 -25.46 25.72
C LYS A 193 -3.29 -25.49 24.30
N LEU A 194 -3.46 -26.61 23.58
CA LEU A 194 -3.13 -26.68 22.16
C LEU A 194 -4.22 -25.96 21.34
N ASP A 195 -3.80 -25.21 20.31
CA ASP A 195 -4.73 -24.58 19.37
C ASP A 195 -5.16 -25.61 18.31
N ILE A 196 -6.33 -26.21 18.51
CA ILE A 196 -6.82 -27.36 17.73
C ILE A 196 -7.93 -26.94 16.76
N GLY A 197 -7.56 -26.77 15.49
CA GLY A 197 -8.51 -26.94 14.38
C GLY A 197 -8.86 -28.42 14.25
N HIS A 198 -10.15 -28.78 14.17
CA HIS A 198 -10.52 -30.18 13.94
C HIS A 198 -11.79 -30.38 13.11
N SER A 199 -11.90 -31.55 12.48
CA SER A 199 -13.17 -32.06 11.97
C SER A 199 -13.31 -33.57 12.15
N VAL A 200 -14.53 -34.03 12.43
CA VAL A 200 -14.88 -35.45 12.56
C VAL A 200 -15.74 -35.84 11.37
N ARG A 201 -15.30 -36.81 10.56
CA ARG A 201 -15.90 -37.10 9.24
C ARG A 201 -15.93 -38.58 8.93
N THR A 202 -16.92 -39.01 8.16
CA THR A 202 -16.88 -40.31 7.48
C THR A 202 -16.31 -40.17 6.06
N LEU A 203 -15.93 -41.29 5.44
CA LEU A 203 -15.56 -41.34 4.01
C LEU A 203 -16.64 -40.72 3.09
N ALA A 204 -17.93 -40.83 3.46
CA ALA A 204 -19.04 -40.22 2.71
C ALA A 204 -19.10 -38.69 2.90
N ASP A 205 -18.82 -38.19 4.11
CA ASP A 205 -18.76 -36.74 4.38
C ASP A 205 -17.55 -36.10 3.70
N CYS A 206 -16.40 -36.78 3.69
CA CYS A 206 -15.22 -36.37 2.94
C CYS A 206 -15.56 -36.21 1.45
N LYS A 207 -16.16 -37.23 0.81
CA LYS A 207 -16.60 -37.16 -0.59
C LYS A 207 -17.56 -35.98 -0.83
N ARG A 208 -18.52 -35.78 0.06
CA ARG A 208 -19.58 -34.77 -0.08
C ARG A 208 -19.02 -33.35 0.01
N GLU A 209 -18.30 -33.01 1.07
CA GLU A 209 -17.81 -31.63 1.22
C GLU A 209 -16.64 -31.31 0.27
N ALA A 210 -15.76 -32.27 -0.03
CA ALA A 210 -14.72 -32.09 -1.05
C ALA A 210 -15.28 -31.86 -2.47
N SER A 211 -16.52 -32.31 -2.75
CA SER A 211 -17.20 -32.03 -4.04
C SER A 211 -17.74 -30.60 -4.17
N ARG A 212 -17.97 -29.93 -3.02
CA ARG A 212 -18.59 -28.61 -2.92
C ARG A 212 -17.57 -27.48 -2.87
N ASP A 213 -16.48 -27.69 -2.13
CA ASP A 213 -15.55 -26.64 -1.70
C ASP A 213 -14.11 -26.99 -2.11
N VAL A 214 -13.44 -26.05 -2.78
CA VAL A 214 -12.06 -26.20 -3.27
C VAL A 214 -11.04 -26.18 -2.12
N SER A 215 -11.27 -25.36 -1.09
CA SER A 215 -10.44 -25.30 0.11
C SER A 215 -10.57 -26.59 0.92
N VAL A 216 -11.77 -27.17 1.05
CA VAL A 216 -11.94 -28.47 1.75
C VAL A 216 -11.21 -29.61 1.04
N VAL A 217 -11.29 -29.73 -0.29
CA VAL A 217 -10.53 -30.78 -1.02
C VAL A 217 -9.03 -30.52 -0.94
N THR A 218 -8.58 -29.26 -0.89
CA THR A 218 -7.17 -28.89 -0.70
C THR A 218 -6.67 -29.38 0.66
N THR A 219 -7.32 -28.98 1.75
CA THR A 219 -6.97 -29.43 3.12
C THR A 219 -6.95 -30.95 3.23
N MET A 220 -7.86 -31.66 2.55
CA MET A 220 -7.85 -33.12 2.49
C MET A 220 -6.73 -33.70 1.62
N MET A 221 -6.33 -33.05 0.52
CA MET A 221 -5.18 -33.45 -0.30
C MET A 221 -3.88 -33.42 0.51
N GLU A 222 -3.76 -32.48 1.45
CA GLU A 222 -2.63 -32.29 2.36
C GLU A 222 -2.59 -33.22 3.58
N ARG A 223 -3.52 -34.17 3.69
CA ARG A 223 -3.59 -35.13 4.81
C ARG A 223 -2.29 -35.92 5.00
N ARG A 224 -1.96 -36.21 6.25
CA ARG A 224 -0.90 -37.14 6.67
C ARG A 224 -1.41 -37.98 7.84
N ARG A 225 -1.24 -39.31 7.80
CA ARG A 225 -1.74 -40.21 8.86
C ARG A 225 -0.81 -40.15 10.05
N LEU A 226 -1.34 -39.81 11.23
CA LEU A 226 -0.61 -39.87 12.50
C LEU A 226 -0.71 -41.28 13.09
N THR A 227 -1.94 -41.78 13.28
CA THR A 227 -2.19 -43.10 13.84
C THR A 227 -3.59 -43.63 13.45
N GLY A 228 -3.89 -44.87 13.82
CA GLY A 228 -5.12 -45.57 13.46
C GLY A 228 -5.15 -46.06 12.02
N SER A 229 -6.36 -46.32 11.52
CA SER A 229 -6.65 -47.18 10.37
C SER A 229 -6.13 -46.67 9.03
N ASP A 230 -5.01 -47.24 8.59
CA ASP A 230 -4.44 -47.04 7.25
C ASP A 230 -5.43 -47.40 6.13
N ILE A 231 -6.27 -48.43 6.31
CA ILE A 231 -7.30 -48.84 5.33
C ILE A 231 -8.30 -47.70 5.06
N LEU A 232 -8.60 -46.86 6.05
CA LEU A 232 -9.45 -45.68 5.84
C LEU A 232 -8.71 -44.58 5.05
N THR A 233 -7.41 -44.42 5.28
CA THR A 233 -6.56 -43.48 4.53
C THR A 233 -6.52 -43.88 3.05
N ARG A 234 -6.14 -45.12 2.73
CA ARG A 234 -6.14 -45.66 1.35
C ARG A 234 -7.51 -45.66 0.67
N ARG A 235 -8.62 -45.65 1.43
CA ARG A 235 -9.98 -45.46 0.90
C ARG A 235 -10.30 -43.99 0.63
N LEU A 236 -9.85 -43.05 1.46
CA LEU A 236 -9.97 -41.62 1.22
C LEU A 236 -9.13 -41.19 0.00
N ASP A 237 -7.93 -41.76 -0.17
CA ASP A 237 -7.08 -41.53 -1.34
C ASP A 237 -7.83 -41.87 -2.64
N LYS A 238 -8.46 -43.06 -2.69
CA LYS A 238 -9.33 -43.52 -3.80
C LYS A 238 -10.67 -42.77 -3.95
N ILE A 239 -10.95 -41.81 -3.07
CA ILE A 239 -12.03 -40.83 -3.25
C ILE A 239 -11.47 -39.55 -3.86
N LEU A 240 -10.40 -39.00 -3.28
CA LEU A 240 -9.81 -37.71 -3.69
C LEU A 240 -9.13 -37.76 -5.07
N SER A 241 -8.61 -38.91 -5.49
CA SER A 241 -7.99 -39.11 -6.80
C SER A 241 -8.98 -39.23 -7.98
N ARG A 242 -10.29 -39.25 -7.72
CA ARG A 242 -11.30 -39.44 -8.79
C ARG A 242 -11.34 -38.21 -9.71
N PRO A 243 -11.21 -38.36 -11.05
CA PRO A 243 -11.20 -37.23 -11.99
C PRO A 243 -12.43 -36.32 -11.89
N VAL A 244 -13.60 -36.86 -11.53
CA VAL A 244 -14.86 -36.11 -11.37
C VAL A 244 -14.86 -35.13 -10.18
N LEU A 245 -14.04 -35.38 -9.15
CA LEU A 245 -13.95 -34.53 -7.95
C LEU A 245 -12.86 -33.47 -8.17
N TRP A 246 -13.25 -32.36 -8.79
CA TRP A 246 -12.35 -31.27 -9.25
C TRP A 246 -11.32 -31.74 -10.32
N PRO A 247 -11.71 -31.78 -11.61
CA PRO A 247 -10.75 -31.90 -12.71
C PRO A 247 -9.71 -30.78 -12.66
N SER A 248 -8.47 -31.04 -13.07
CA SER A 248 -7.33 -30.12 -12.88
C SER A 248 -7.59 -28.69 -13.36
N GLY A 249 -8.12 -28.50 -14.58
CA GLY A 249 -8.47 -27.17 -15.10
C GLY A 249 -9.59 -26.44 -14.34
N ARG A 250 -10.48 -27.15 -13.63
CA ARG A 250 -11.46 -26.53 -12.70
C ARG A 250 -10.80 -26.16 -11.38
N PHE A 251 -9.92 -27.03 -10.85
CA PHE A 251 -9.18 -26.77 -9.62
C PHE A 251 -8.22 -25.58 -9.78
N TYR A 252 -7.45 -25.54 -10.87
CA TYR A 252 -6.56 -24.44 -11.24
C TYR A 252 -7.29 -23.09 -11.27
N ARG A 253 -8.43 -22.98 -11.99
CA ARG A 253 -9.20 -21.73 -12.03
C ARG A 253 -9.68 -21.31 -10.64
N ALA A 254 -10.22 -22.23 -9.85
CA ALA A 254 -10.64 -21.92 -8.48
C ALA A 254 -9.47 -21.53 -7.56
N LYS A 255 -8.27 -22.08 -7.76
CA LYS A 255 -7.05 -21.66 -7.04
C LYS A 255 -6.50 -20.31 -7.48
N ARG A 256 -6.59 -20.01 -8.78
CA ARG A 256 -6.29 -18.67 -9.32
C ARG A 256 -7.27 -17.63 -8.77
N GLU A 257 -8.57 -17.94 -8.76
CA GLU A 257 -9.62 -17.10 -8.16
C GLU A 257 -9.40 -16.90 -6.64
N GLU A 258 -9.02 -17.94 -5.88
CA GLU A 258 -8.64 -17.83 -4.46
C GLU A 258 -7.36 -16.98 -4.24
N GLN A 259 -6.41 -16.98 -5.19
CA GLN A 259 -5.22 -16.13 -5.12
C GLN A 259 -5.52 -14.68 -5.47
N GLU A 260 -6.19 -14.43 -6.60
CA GLU A 260 -6.57 -13.08 -7.05
C GLU A 260 -7.45 -12.38 -5.99
N ALA A 261 -8.42 -13.09 -5.40
CA ALA A 261 -9.25 -12.57 -4.32
C ALA A 261 -8.50 -12.38 -2.97
N ARG A 262 -7.30 -12.96 -2.81
CA ARG A 262 -6.42 -12.77 -1.64
C ARG A 262 -5.46 -11.60 -1.85
N HIS A 263 -4.81 -11.52 -3.01
CA HIS A 263 -3.91 -10.40 -3.35
C HIS A 263 -4.66 -9.06 -3.28
N ALA A 264 -5.91 -9.02 -3.75
CA ALA A 264 -6.79 -7.85 -3.65
C ALA A 264 -7.23 -7.47 -2.21
N GLN A 265 -6.96 -8.29 -1.18
CA GLN A 265 -7.16 -7.92 0.23
C GLN A 265 -5.96 -7.14 0.83
N PHE A 266 -4.85 -7.07 0.08
CA PHE A 266 -3.65 -6.30 0.38
C PHE A 266 -3.41 -5.23 -0.73
N ASP A 267 -4.51 -4.68 -1.27
CA ASP A 267 -4.54 -3.70 -2.38
C ASP A 267 -3.75 -4.11 -3.64
N ASP A 268 -3.55 -5.42 -3.84
CA ASP A 268 -2.64 -6.04 -4.83
C ASP A 268 -1.15 -5.66 -4.69
N VAL A 269 -0.77 -4.95 -3.62
CA VAL A 269 0.59 -4.43 -3.43
C VAL A 269 1.51 -5.47 -2.80
N GLU A 270 2.59 -5.76 -3.52
CA GLU A 270 3.73 -6.58 -3.10
C GLU A 270 4.55 -5.99 -1.93
N TYR A 271 4.53 -4.67 -1.75
CA TYR A 271 5.57 -3.91 -1.00
C TYR A 271 5.04 -3.09 0.18
N ASP A 272 3.88 -3.45 0.76
CA ASP A 272 3.45 -2.89 2.07
C ASP A 272 4.62 -2.98 3.07
N LEU A 273 4.99 -1.86 3.69
CA LEU A 273 6.09 -1.79 4.67
C LEU A 273 5.79 -2.53 5.98
N GLU A 274 4.57 -3.03 6.20
CA GLU A 274 4.25 -4.00 7.26
C GLU A 274 3.70 -5.34 6.70
N PRO A 275 4.48 -6.06 5.87
CA PRO A 275 3.96 -7.08 4.96
C PRO A 275 3.48 -8.34 5.69
N ASN A 276 2.55 -9.08 5.08
CA ASN A 276 2.09 -10.36 5.60
C ASN A 276 2.85 -11.54 4.95
N ILE A 277 3.81 -12.09 5.70
CA ILE A 277 4.73 -13.20 5.30
C ILE A 277 3.99 -14.39 4.68
N LYS A 278 2.72 -14.59 5.03
CA LYS A 278 1.88 -15.72 4.63
C LYS A 278 0.86 -15.36 3.55
N GLY A 279 0.29 -14.17 3.60
CA GLY A 279 -0.91 -13.77 2.86
C GLY A 279 -0.69 -12.84 1.68
N SER A 280 0.31 -11.95 1.75
CA SER A 280 0.65 -10.98 0.69
C SER A 280 1.13 -11.70 -0.59
N PRO A 281 1.16 -11.00 -1.75
CA PRO A 281 1.79 -11.53 -2.96
C PRO A 281 3.25 -11.94 -2.71
N GLY A 282 3.69 -13.05 -3.30
CA GLY A 282 5.02 -13.63 -3.04
C GLY A 282 5.21 -14.25 -1.64
N GLY A 283 4.22 -14.16 -0.73
CA GLY A 283 4.26 -14.82 0.57
C GLY A 283 4.04 -16.34 0.51
N LEU A 284 4.17 -17.03 1.64
CA LEU A 284 4.14 -18.51 1.72
C LEU A 284 2.91 -19.18 1.07
N ARG A 285 1.76 -18.48 0.97
CA ARG A 285 0.56 -19.01 0.32
C ARG A 285 0.70 -19.10 -1.21
N ASP A 286 1.54 -18.29 -1.85
CA ASP A 286 1.81 -18.36 -3.29
C ASP A 286 2.56 -19.67 -3.62
N ILE A 287 3.62 -19.99 -2.88
CA ILE A 287 4.37 -21.27 -2.95
C ILE A 287 3.40 -22.46 -2.76
N GLN A 288 2.55 -22.41 -1.74
CA GLN A 288 1.54 -23.44 -1.49
C GLN A 288 0.54 -23.57 -2.64
N THR A 289 0.18 -22.47 -3.30
CA THR A 289 -0.78 -22.47 -4.41
C THR A 289 -0.21 -23.19 -5.64
N VAL A 290 1.06 -22.94 -5.98
CA VAL A 290 1.81 -23.73 -6.98
C VAL A 290 1.81 -25.22 -6.61
N GLY A 291 2.22 -25.56 -5.38
CA GLY A 291 2.28 -26.93 -4.90
C GLY A 291 0.93 -27.66 -4.91
N TRP A 292 -0.18 -26.96 -4.64
CA TRP A 292 -1.54 -27.53 -4.73
C TRP A 292 -1.95 -27.86 -6.16
N ILE A 293 -1.68 -26.96 -7.11
CA ILE A 293 -2.04 -27.15 -8.52
C ILE A 293 -1.19 -28.27 -9.12
N ALA A 294 0.13 -28.27 -8.84
CA ALA A 294 1.03 -29.37 -9.16
C ALA A 294 0.53 -30.71 -8.62
N ARG A 295 0.20 -30.79 -7.32
CA ARG A 295 -0.29 -32.03 -6.68
C ARG A 295 -1.62 -32.50 -7.23
N ARG A 296 -2.46 -31.58 -7.73
CA ARG A 296 -3.72 -31.92 -8.40
C ARG A 296 -3.49 -32.48 -9.81
N GLN A 297 -2.52 -31.95 -10.54
CA GLN A 297 -2.27 -32.27 -11.94
C GLN A 297 -1.34 -33.49 -12.13
N PHE A 298 -0.27 -33.58 -11.34
CA PHE A 298 0.79 -34.59 -11.48
C PHE A 298 0.85 -35.59 -10.32
N GLY A 299 0.08 -35.37 -9.25
CA GLY A 299 0.09 -36.19 -8.04
C GLY A 299 1.15 -35.80 -7.01
N THR A 300 2.22 -35.12 -7.45
CA THR A 300 3.33 -34.64 -6.61
C THR A 300 3.29 -33.13 -6.35
N ALA A 301 3.88 -32.71 -5.22
CA ALA A 301 4.20 -31.31 -4.91
C ALA A 301 5.71 -31.10 -4.74
N ASP A 302 6.52 -32.13 -5.00
CA ASP A 302 7.98 -32.05 -4.91
C ASP A 302 8.53 -31.16 -6.03
N LEU A 303 9.46 -30.27 -5.68
CA LEU A 303 9.95 -29.26 -6.63
C LEU A 303 11.00 -29.83 -7.59
N ALA A 304 11.74 -30.89 -7.21
CA ALA A 304 12.66 -31.56 -8.11
C ALA A 304 11.90 -32.40 -9.16
N GLU A 305 10.87 -33.16 -8.75
CA GLU A 305 9.97 -33.84 -9.69
C GLU A 305 9.31 -32.87 -10.69
N LEU A 306 9.08 -31.61 -10.31
CA LEU A 306 8.50 -30.60 -11.19
C LEU A 306 9.51 -30.00 -12.18
N VAL A 307 10.81 -30.03 -11.87
CA VAL A 307 11.88 -29.75 -12.84
C VAL A 307 12.03 -30.89 -13.83
N GLU A 308 12.03 -32.15 -13.37
CA GLU A 308 12.04 -33.34 -14.25
C GLU A 308 10.87 -33.35 -15.25
N ARG A 309 9.72 -32.78 -14.87
CA ARG A 309 8.51 -32.66 -15.69
C ARG A 309 8.46 -31.38 -16.55
N SER A 310 9.53 -30.57 -16.55
CA SER A 310 9.63 -29.26 -17.23
C SER A 310 8.56 -28.24 -16.83
N VAL A 311 7.95 -28.42 -15.66
CA VAL A 311 6.97 -27.49 -15.08
C VAL A 311 7.70 -26.32 -14.44
N LEU A 312 8.82 -26.59 -13.76
CA LEU A 312 9.78 -25.62 -13.22
C LEU A 312 11.09 -25.66 -14.03
N THR A 313 11.86 -24.57 -14.00
CA THR A 313 13.31 -24.61 -14.24
C THR A 313 14.04 -24.87 -12.92
N SER A 314 15.33 -25.28 -12.96
CA SER A 314 16.15 -25.41 -11.75
C SER A 314 16.17 -24.10 -10.95
N GLN A 315 16.36 -22.98 -11.63
CA GLN A 315 16.40 -21.66 -11.00
C GLN A 315 15.06 -21.26 -10.35
N GLU A 316 13.92 -21.65 -10.94
CA GLU A 316 12.59 -21.46 -10.34
C GLU A 316 12.36 -22.33 -9.10
N ARG A 317 12.85 -23.58 -9.08
CA ARG A 317 12.90 -24.40 -7.86
C ARG A 317 13.72 -23.67 -6.79
N ASP A 318 14.92 -23.21 -7.14
CA ASP A 318 15.87 -22.65 -6.18
C ASP A 318 15.30 -21.41 -5.48
N TRP A 319 14.64 -20.50 -6.21
CA TRP A 319 13.91 -19.37 -5.60
C TRP A 319 12.75 -19.81 -4.69
N LEU A 320 12.00 -20.86 -5.07
CA LEU A 320 10.90 -21.39 -4.26
C LEU A 320 11.41 -22.05 -2.97
N GLU A 321 12.60 -22.65 -2.97
CA GLU A 321 13.23 -23.27 -1.80
C GLU A 321 13.91 -22.24 -0.89
N GLU A 322 14.74 -21.36 -1.45
CA GLU A 322 15.39 -20.28 -0.69
C GLU A 322 14.36 -19.34 -0.08
N GLY A 323 13.37 -18.92 -0.86
CA GLY A 323 12.28 -18.07 -0.39
C GLY A 323 11.40 -18.76 0.66
N ARG A 324 11.14 -20.07 0.54
CA ARG A 324 10.50 -20.86 1.61
C ARG A 324 11.34 -20.81 2.89
N ARG A 325 12.63 -21.12 2.81
CA ARG A 325 13.57 -21.16 3.95
C ARG A 325 13.68 -19.80 4.63
N PHE A 326 13.82 -18.72 3.86
CA PHE A 326 13.88 -17.35 4.36
C PHE A 326 12.57 -16.93 5.05
N LEU A 327 11.42 -17.05 4.37
CA LEU A 327 10.13 -16.69 4.96
C LEU A 327 9.79 -17.57 6.18
N TRP A 328 10.23 -18.84 6.22
CA TRP A 328 10.13 -19.67 7.43
C TRP A 328 10.99 -19.15 8.58
N ARG A 329 12.24 -18.73 8.32
CA ARG A 329 13.15 -18.14 9.33
C ARG A 329 12.52 -16.89 9.94
N VAL A 330 12.05 -15.97 9.10
CA VAL A 330 11.36 -14.73 9.53
C VAL A 330 10.12 -15.07 10.36
N ARG A 331 9.26 -15.98 9.87
CA ARG A 331 8.01 -16.36 10.56
C ARG A 331 8.24 -17.04 11.91
N PHE A 332 9.21 -17.93 12.01
CA PHE A 332 9.56 -18.62 13.25
C PHE A 332 10.09 -17.62 14.29
N GLY A 333 11.00 -16.73 13.89
CA GLY A 333 11.49 -15.65 14.76
C GLY A 333 10.37 -14.71 15.22
N LEU A 334 9.48 -14.30 14.32
CA LEU A 334 8.32 -13.46 14.64
C LEU A 334 7.37 -14.11 15.67
N HIS A 335 7.13 -15.42 15.55
CA HIS A 335 6.31 -16.19 16.50
C HIS A 335 6.99 -16.27 17.88
N LEU A 336 8.30 -16.52 17.94
CA LEU A 336 9.05 -16.50 19.20
C LEU A 336 9.08 -15.12 19.87
N LEU A 337 9.27 -14.04 19.10
CA LEU A 337 9.31 -12.67 19.63
C LEU A 337 7.96 -12.21 20.17
N THR A 338 6.85 -12.63 19.54
CA THR A 338 5.50 -12.18 19.92
C THR A 338 4.79 -13.11 20.90
N GLY A 339 5.32 -14.32 21.14
CA GLY A 339 4.71 -15.34 22.01
C GLY A 339 3.33 -15.80 21.54
N ARG A 340 3.01 -15.61 20.26
CA ARG A 340 1.71 -15.86 19.66
C ARG A 340 1.84 -16.14 18.16
N ARG A 341 0.73 -16.52 17.53
CA ARG A 341 0.59 -16.47 16.08
C ARG A 341 0.53 -15.01 15.61
N GLU A 342 1.59 -14.56 14.95
CA GLU A 342 1.63 -13.30 14.22
C GLU A 342 2.14 -13.56 12.80
N ASP A 343 1.41 -13.13 11.78
CA ASP A 343 1.77 -13.34 10.38
C ASP A 343 2.07 -12.00 9.65
N ARG A 344 1.90 -10.82 10.32
CA ARG A 344 2.36 -9.50 9.84
C ARG A 344 3.70 -9.09 10.43
N LEU A 345 4.62 -8.65 9.57
CA LEU A 345 5.94 -8.17 9.93
C LEU A 345 5.88 -6.66 10.26
N LEU A 346 5.35 -6.33 11.45
CA LEU A 346 5.25 -4.94 11.94
C LEU A 346 6.63 -4.33 12.21
N PHE A 347 6.75 -3.00 12.14
CA PHE A 347 8.05 -2.30 12.25
C PHE A 347 8.84 -2.55 13.55
N ASP A 348 8.19 -2.72 14.71
CA ASP A 348 8.90 -3.09 15.94
C ASP A 348 9.44 -4.53 15.92
N HIS A 349 8.79 -5.41 15.16
CA HIS A 349 9.26 -6.76 14.94
C HIS A 349 10.35 -6.82 13.86
N GLN A 350 10.33 -5.93 12.85
CA GLN A 350 11.42 -5.78 11.88
C GLN A 350 12.74 -5.42 12.56
N ARG A 351 12.77 -4.34 13.36
CA ARG A 351 13.98 -3.88 14.05
C ARG A 351 14.58 -4.96 14.96
N GLU A 352 13.76 -5.64 15.76
CA GLU A 352 14.22 -6.70 16.66
C GLU A 352 14.63 -7.99 15.92
N LEU A 353 13.99 -8.33 14.79
CA LEU A 353 14.42 -9.45 13.95
C LEU A 353 15.75 -9.16 13.24
N ALA A 354 15.90 -7.98 12.62
CA ALA A 354 17.14 -7.56 11.97
C ALA A 354 18.34 -7.66 12.94
N ARG A 355 18.19 -7.05 14.12
CA ARG A 355 19.20 -7.08 15.21
C ARG A 355 19.55 -8.51 15.66
N ARG A 356 18.58 -9.42 15.72
CA ARG A 356 18.81 -10.83 16.10
C ARG A 356 19.28 -11.73 14.95
N PHE A 357 19.07 -11.32 13.71
CA PHE A 357 19.54 -12.04 12.53
C PHE A 357 20.95 -11.65 12.09
N GLY A 358 21.53 -10.61 12.72
CA GLY A 358 22.92 -10.19 12.54
C GLY A 358 23.11 -8.95 11.67
N TYR A 359 22.03 -8.30 11.25
CA TYR A 359 22.10 -7.04 10.52
C TYR A 359 22.49 -5.90 11.46
N ALA A 360 23.35 -4.99 10.98
CA ALA A 360 23.88 -3.86 11.74
C ALA A 360 23.73 -2.57 10.94
N ASP A 361 23.57 -1.45 11.64
CA ASP A 361 23.50 -0.13 11.01
C ASP A 361 24.87 0.25 10.40
N THR A 362 24.83 1.01 9.31
CA THR A 362 25.99 1.55 8.59
C THR A 362 25.78 3.05 8.34
N ASP A 363 26.84 3.78 8.01
CA ASP A 363 26.77 5.23 7.72
C ASP A 363 25.81 5.59 6.57
N ALA A 364 25.44 4.63 5.72
CA ALA A 364 24.57 4.83 4.56
C ALA A 364 23.18 4.17 4.68
N GLN A 365 23.01 3.12 5.49
CA GLN A 365 21.76 2.34 5.59
C GLN A 365 21.58 1.68 6.96
N LEU A 366 20.35 1.66 7.48
CA LEU A 366 20.01 0.96 8.72
C LEU A 366 20.01 -0.57 8.54
N GLY A 367 20.38 -1.33 9.57
CA GLY A 367 20.36 -2.80 9.55
C GLY A 367 18.94 -3.37 9.37
N VAL A 368 17.91 -2.62 9.77
CA VAL A 368 16.52 -2.97 9.49
C VAL A 368 16.13 -2.78 8.02
N GLU A 369 16.73 -1.81 7.33
CA GLU A 369 16.49 -1.57 5.90
C GLU A 369 17.19 -2.64 5.06
N GLN A 370 18.41 -3.04 5.43
CA GLN A 370 19.12 -4.17 4.84
C GLN A 370 18.31 -5.48 4.96
N PHE A 371 17.80 -5.79 6.17
CA PHE A 371 16.95 -6.96 6.41
C PHE A 371 15.68 -6.94 5.55
N MET A 372 15.05 -5.77 5.40
CA MET A 372 13.85 -5.63 4.58
C MET A 372 14.16 -5.63 3.08
N HIS A 373 15.35 -5.19 2.65
CA HIS A 373 15.82 -5.31 1.27
C HIS A 373 15.93 -6.78 0.86
N ASP A 374 16.58 -7.61 1.67
CA ASP A 374 16.63 -9.07 1.48
C ASP A 374 15.22 -9.68 1.45
N TYR A 375 14.33 -9.25 2.35
CA TYR A 375 12.93 -9.69 2.37
C TYR A 375 12.21 -9.41 1.06
N TYR A 376 12.25 -8.17 0.56
CA TYR A 376 11.55 -7.82 -0.69
C TYR A 376 12.20 -8.46 -1.93
N ARG A 377 13.51 -8.70 -1.93
CA ARG A 377 14.20 -9.44 -3.01
C ARG A 377 13.75 -10.91 -3.07
N HIS A 378 13.66 -11.60 -1.93
CA HIS A 378 13.08 -12.94 -1.88
C HIS A 378 11.59 -12.95 -2.30
N VAL A 379 10.78 -12.00 -1.81
CA VAL A 379 9.35 -11.90 -2.17
C VAL A 379 9.14 -11.61 -3.67
N LEU A 380 10.00 -10.79 -4.29
CA LEU A 380 9.99 -10.51 -5.72
C LEU A 380 10.24 -11.79 -6.54
N HIS A 381 11.33 -12.52 -6.26
CA HIS A 381 11.64 -13.78 -6.94
C HIS A 381 10.52 -14.82 -6.76
N LEU A 382 9.96 -14.94 -5.55
CA LEU A 382 8.83 -15.82 -5.25
C LEU A 382 7.56 -15.44 -6.04
N ARG A 383 7.22 -14.15 -6.11
CA ARG A 383 6.08 -13.69 -6.92
C ARG A 383 6.31 -13.98 -8.40
N GLU A 384 7.51 -13.74 -8.90
CA GLU A 384 7.82 -13.91 -10.31
C GLU A 384 7.77 -15.39 -10.74
N ALA A 385 8.32 -16.29 -9.92
CA ALA A 385 8.16 -17.74 -10.10
C ALA A 385 6.67 -18.15 -10.09
N ASN A 386 5.88 -17.59 -9.16
CA ASN A 386 4.44 -17.84 -9.12
C ASN A 386 3.70 -17.34 -10.38
N ASP A 387 3.99 -16.11 -10.84
CA ASP A 387 3.41 -15.54 -12.07
C ASP A 387 3.76 -16.40 -13.31
N ILE A 388 5.02 -16.86 -13.46
CA ILE A 388 5.47 -17.72 -14.58
C ILE A 388 4.79 -19.11 -14.53
N VAL A 389 4.76 -19.74 -13.35
CA VAL A 389 4.25 -21.11 -13.20
C VAL A 389 2.73 -21.16 -13.29
N LEU A 390 2.02 -20.16 -12.77
CA LEU A 390 0.57 -20.03 -12.99
C LEU A 390 0.23 -19.76 -14.45
N GLN A 391 1.06 -18.98 -15.17
CA GLN A 391 0.92 -18.79 -16.62
C GLN A 391 1.15 -20.11 -17.39
N HIS A 392 2.15 -20.92 -17.00
CA HIS A 392 2.36 -22.27 -17.56
C HIS A 392 1.15 -23.20 -17.29
N PHE A 393 0.53 -23.10 -16.10
CA PHE A 393 -0.71 -23.81 -15.80
C PHE A 393 -1.93 -23.27 -16.57
N ASP A 394 -2.02 -21.98 -16.86
CA ASP A 394 -3.05 -21.41 -17.76
C ASP A 394 -2.96 -22.05 -19.15
N GLU A 395 -1.74 -22.03 -19.72
CA GLU A 395 -1.44 -22.51 -21.06
C GLU A 395 -1.60 -24.03 -21.23
N SER A 396 -1.34 -24.82 -20.18
CA SER A 396 -1.49 -26.28 -20.21
C SER A 396 -2.89 -26.78 -19.80
N LEU A 397 -3.56 -26.15 -18.83
CA LEU A 397 -4.80 -26.67 -18.23
C LEU A 397 -6.09 -26.00 -18.74
N THR A 398 -6.01 -24.87 -19.45
CA THR A 398 -7.20 -24.20 -20.03
C THR A 398 -7.31 -24.35 -21.54
N THR A 399 -6.22 -24.67 -22.24
CA THR A 399 -6.09 -24.55 -23.71
C THR A 399 -6.51 -25.80 -24.50
N ARG A 400 -6.95 -26.89 -23.85
CA ARG A 400 -7.46 -28.12 -24.50
C ARG A 400 -8.63 -28.76 -23.71
N PRO A 401 -9.65 -29.32 -24.40
CA PRO A 401 -10.26 -28.79 -25.61
C PRO A 401 -11.81 -28.74 -25.53
N LEU A 402 -12.37 -27.55 -25.75
CA LEU A 402 -13.62 -27.40 -26.51
C LEU A 402 -13.25 -26.92 -27.92
N PRO A 403 -14.13 -27.03 -28.94
CA PRO A 403 -13.76 -26.77 -30.34
C PRO A 403 -13.59 -25.27 -30.65
N ARG A 404 -12.60 -24.64 -30.03
CA ARG A 404 -12.04 -23.34 -30.41
C ARG A 404 -10.63 -23.59 -30.90
N ARG A 405 -10.44 -23.47 -32.22
CA ARG A 405 -9.14 -23.46 -32.89
C ARG A 405 -8.23 -22.47 -32.17
N GLU A 406 -7.02 -22.89 -31.81
CA GLU A 406 -6.02 -22.02 -31.20
C GLU A 406 -5.78 -20.81 -32.13
N VAL A 407 -5.92 -19.61 -31.59
CA VAL A 407 -5.88 -18.37 -32.37
C VAL A 407 -4.47 -17.81 -32.30
N THR A 408 -3.74 -17.96 -33.40
CA THR A 408 -2.41 -17.39 -33.59
C THR A 408 -2.47 -16.26 -34.60
N GLU A 409 -1.86 -15.12 -34.27
CA GLU A 409 -1.76 -13.92 -35.08
C GLU A 409 -0.29 -13.48 -35.15
N PRO A 410 0.33 -13.35 -36.33
CA PRO A 410 1.69 -12.83 -36.43
C PRO A 410 1.72 -11.34 -36.05
N VAL A 411 2.73 -10.91 -35.28
CA VAL A 411 2.94 -9.49 -34.93
C VAL A 411 4.06 -8.91 -35.80
N ASN A 412 5.19 -9.61 -35.87
CA ASN A 412 6.29 -9.37 -36.82
C ASN A 412 7.03 -10.72 -37.04
N GLU A 413 8.24 -10.70 -37.61
CA GLU A 413 9.04 -11.92 -37.82
C GLU A 413 9.52 -12.58 -36.50
N ARG A 414 9.61 -11.80 -35.43
CA ARG A 414 10.17 -12.18 -34.11
C ARG A 414 9.11 -12.59 -33.10
N PHE A 415 7.88 -12.08 -33.23
CA PHE A 415 6.79 -12.25 -32.26
C PHE A 415 5.44 -12.59 -32.91
N ARG A 416 4.62 -13.35 -32.17
CA ARG A 416 3.22 -13.64 -32.50
C ARG A 416 2.35 -13.64 -31.25
N LEU A 417 1.09 -13.23 -31.38
CA LEU A 417 0.08 -13.48 -30.33
C LEU A 417 -0.49 -14.89 -30.51
N ARG A 418 -0.61 -15.63 -29.41
CA ARG A 418 -1.20 -16.97 -29.37
C ARG A 418 -2.19 -17.07 -28.22
N ASN A 419 -3.47 -17.04 -28.52
CA ASN A 419 -4.59 -16.83 -27.59
C ASN A 419 -4.49 -15.51 -26.80
N ARG A 420 -4.01 -14.44 -27.45
CA ARG A 420 -3.76 -13.08 -26.89
C ARG A 420 -2.59 -12.96 -25.91
N TYR A 421 -1.78 -13.99 -25.71
CA TYR A 421 -0.47 -13.83 -25.07
C TYR A 421 0.62 -13.76 -26.13
N ILE A 422 1.60 -12.85 -26.00
CA ILE A 422 2.74 -12.77 -26.92
C ILE A 422 3.74 -13.89 -26.63
N GLU A 423 4.26 -14.51 -27.69
CA GLU A 423 5.39 -15.43 -27.67
C GLU A 423 6.36 -15.09 -28.80
N VAL A 424 7.63 -15.44 -28.63
CA VAL A 424 8.62 -15.41 -29.72
C VAL A 424 8.26 -16.43 -30.81
N THR A 425 8.68 -16.17 -32.04
CA THR A 425 8.51 -17.10 -33.17
C THR A 425 9.52 -18.26 -33.16
N ARG A 426 10.69 -18.05 -32.54
CA ARG A 426 11.78 -19.02 -32.33
C ARG A 426 12.51 -18.71 -31.03
N ASP A 427 13.11 -19.71 -30.41
CA ASP A 427 13.83 -19.56 -29.13
C ASP A 427 15.15 -18.76 -29.27
N ASP A 428 15.67 -18.65 -30.50
CA ASP A 428 16.92 -17.94 -30.81
C ASP A 428 16.78 -16.42 -31.03
N VAL A 429 15.56 -15.87 -30.90
CA VAL A 429 15.25 -14.47 -31.22
C VAL A 429 16.12 -13.48 -30.43
N PHE A 430 16.20 -13.61 -29.11
CA PHE A 430 16.97 -12.66 -28.28
C PHE A 430 18.49 -12.78 -28.50
N ARG A 431 19.00 -13.99 -28.76
CA ARG A 431 20.41 -14.21 -29.09
C ARG A 431 20.81 -13.63 -30.46
N LYS A 432 19.90 -13.64 -31.43
CA LYS A 432 20.14 -13.09 -32.79
C LYS A 432 19.77 -11.62 -32.96
N THR A 433 18.91 -11.10 -32.08
CA THR A 433 18.46 -9.71 -32.10
C THR A 433 18.21 -9.28 -30.64
N PRO A 434 19.26 -8.89 -29.89
CA PRO A 434 19.12 -8.51 -28.48
C PRO A 434 18.07 -7.42 -28.27
N ALA A 435 17.99 -6.42 -29.17
CA ALA A 435 16.99 -5.36 -29.14
C ALA A 435 15.53 -5.84 -29.08
N ALA A 436 15.24 -7.08 -29.52
CA ALA A 436 13.93 -7.69 -29.38
C ALA A 436 13.47 -7.83 -27.91
N LEU A 437 14.41 -7.90 -26.96
CA LEU A 437 14.13 -7.87 -25.52
C LEU A 437 13.38 -6.59 -25.11
N MET A 438 13.70 -5.44 -25.74
CA MET A 438 12.99 -4.18 -25.55
C MET A 438 11.76 -4.06 -26.47
N GLU A 439 11.89 -4.44 -27.75
CA GLU A 439 10.82 -4.39 -28.75
C GLU A 439 9.53 -5.07 -28.25
N MET A 440 9.65 -6.22 -27.58
CA MET A 440 8.51 -6.96 -27.02
C MET A 440 7.60 -6.08 -26.15
N PHE A 441 8.19 -5.22 -25.30
CA PHE A 441 7.43 -4.34 -24.43
C PHE A 441 6.82 -3.16 -25.20
N VAL A 442 7.49 -2.62 -26.22
CA VAL A 442 6.91 -1.61 -27.12
C VAL A 442 5.68 -2.15 -27.85
N LEU A 443 5.77 -3.37 -28.39
CA LEU A 443 4.68 -4.06 -29.08
C LEU A 443 3.48 -4.31 -28.15
N LEU A 444 3.73 -4.69 -26.89
CA LEU A 444 2.68 -4.86 -25.88
C LEU A 444 2.07 -3.51 -25.44
N ALA A 445 2.89 -2.48 -25.23
CA ALA A 445 2.45 -1.17 -24.76
C ALA A 445 1.50 -0.48 -25.74
N ASN A 446 1.67 -0.75 -27.04
CA ASN A 446 0.86 -0.27 -28.15
C ASN A 446 -0.39 -1.14 -28.47
N ARG A 447 -0.62 -2.25 -27.74
CA ARG A 447 -1.79 -3.13 -27.94
C ARG A 447 -2.74 -3.14 -26.74
N LYS A 448 -4.05 -3.25 -27.02
CA LYS A 448 -5.13 -3.39 -26.02
C LYS A 448 -5.66 -4.82 -25.89
N ASP A 449 -5.43 -5.64 -26.90
CA ASP A 449 -5.97 -6.99 -27.01
C ASP A 449 -5.02 -8.04 -26.41
N ALA A 450 -3.72 -7.76 -26.38
CA ALA A 450 -2.69 -8.59 -25.78
C ALA A 450 -2.80 -8.61 -24.24
N LEU A 451 -3.03 -9.79 -23.66
CA LEU A 451 -3.17 -9.99 -22.21
C LEU A 451 -1.81 -9.98 -21.50
N GLY A 452 -0.77 -10.59 -22.07
CA GLY A 452 0.50 -10.82 -21.41
C GLY A 452 1.54 -11.53 -22.27
N VAL A 453 2.59 -12.03 -21.63
CA VAL A 453 3.67 -12.83 -22.23
C VAL A 453 3.46 -14.29 -21.84
N ARG A 454 3.77 -15.24 -22.75
CA ARG A 454 3.71 -16.68 -22.43
C ARG A 454 4.88 -17.13 -21.56
N ALA A 455 4.65 -18.14 -20.72
CA ALA A 455 5.63 -18.59 -19.72
C ALA A 455 7.00 -18.94 -20.33
N ALA A 456 7.02 -19.63 -21.47
CA ALA A 456 8.25 -19.96 -22.19
C ALA A 456 9.02 -18.71 -22.68
N THR A 457 8.32 -17.67 -23.12
CA THR A 457 8.95 -16.42 -23.55
C THR A 457 9.42 -15.58 -22.37
N ILE A 458 8.76 -15.64 -21.20
CA ILE A 458 9.29 -15.01 -19.98
C ILE A 458 10.61 -15.70 -19.59
N ARG A 459 10.67 -17.03 -19.57
CA ARG A 459 11.91 -17.79 -19.31
C ARG A 459 13.03 -17.38 -20.28
N LEU A 460 12.76 -17.37 -21.59
CA LEU A 460 13.75 -16.94 -22.60
C LEU A 460 14.21 -15.48 -22.42
N VAL A 461 13.36 -14.55 -21.95
CA VAL A 461 13.81 -13.19 -21.60
C VAL A 461 14.80 -13.23 -20.44
N ARG A 462 14.52 -14.02 -19.39
CA ARG A 462 15.39 -14.16 -18.22
C ARG A 462 16.74 -14.78 -18.55
N ASP A 463 16.72 -15.87 -19.32
CA ASP A 463 17.93 -16.59 -19.74
C ASP A 463 18.90 -15.66 -20.51
N HIS A 464 18.37 -14.63 -21.17
CA HIS A 464 19.12 -13.66 -21.97
C HIS A 464 19.27 -12.26 -21.32
N LEU A 465 18.94 -12.08 -20.03
CA LEU A 465 19.19 -10.80 -19.32
C LEU A 465 20.68 -10.41 -19.31
N HIS A 466 21.58 -11.39 -19.39
CA HIS A 466 23.02 -11.18 -19.50
C HIS A 466 23.45 -10.48 -20.81
N LEU A 467 22.58 -10.42 -21.82
CA LEU A 467 22.82 -9.63 -23.05
C LEU A 467 22.56 -8.13 -22.84
N MET A 468 22.04 -7.71 -21.69
CA MET A 468 21.87 -6.30 -21.33
C MET A 468 23.16 -5.76 -20.70
N ASP A 469 24.22 -5.72 -21.52
CA ASP A 469 25.51 -5.10 -21.20
C ASP A 469 25.54 -3.62 -21.64
N ASP A 470 26.73 -3.01 -21.64
CA ASP A 470 26.89 -1.62 -22.08
C ASP A 470 26.81 -1.45 -23.60
N ALA A 471 27.05 -2.49 -24.41
CA ALA A 471 26.78 -2.41 -25.84
C ALA A 471 25.26 -2.34 -26.09
N PHE A 472 24.47 -3.17 -25.40
CA PHE A 472 23.01 -3.12 -25.44
C PHE A 472 22.43 -1.81 -24.88
N ARG A 473 22.99 -1.27 -23.78
CA ARG A 473 22.55 0.02 -23.21
C ARG A 473 22.86 1.23 -24.09
N ASN A 474 23.82 1.13 -25.01
CA ASN A 474 24.20 2.20 -25.95
C ASN A 474 23.71 1.96 -27.39
N ASP A 475 23.00 0.86 -27.67
CA ASP A 475 22.43 0.56 -28.99
C ASP A 475 21.32 1.56 -29.36
N PRO A 476 21.43 2.31 -30.48
CA PRO A 476 20.42 3.25 -30.93
C PRO A 476 19.05 2.63 -31.25
N GLU A 477 18.97 1.33 -31.56
CA GLU A 477 17.69 0.64 -31.71
C GLU A 477 17.00 0.46 -30.36
N VAL A 478 17.77 0.10 -29.32
CA VAL A 478 17.28 -0.16 -27.96
C VAL A 478 16.85 1.12 -27.27
N THR A 479 17.66 2.18 -27.32
CA THR A 479 17.35 3.48 -26.70
C THR A 479 16.13 4.12 -27.34
N ARG A 480 16.02 4.09 -28.68
CA ARG A 480 14.79 4.47 -29.40
C ARG A 480 13.59 3.65 -28.91
N HIS A 481 13.71 2.32 -28.80
CA HIS A 481 12.61 1.48 -28.32
C HIS A 481 12.18 1.82 -26.88
N PHE A 482 13.09 2.23 -25.98
CA PHE A 482 12.68 2.68 -24.64
C PHE A 482 11.88 4.00 -24.69
N ILE A 483 12.26 4.95 -25.55
CA ILE A 483 11.48 6.19 -25.76
C ILE A 483 10.12 5.89 -26.42
N ASP A 484 10.07 4.97 -27.40
CA ASP A 484 8.81 4.50 -28.01
C ASP A 484 7.88 3.81 -27.00
N LEU A 485 8.45 3.10 -26.00
CA LEU A 485 7.70 2.54 -24.87
C LEU A 485 7.07 3.65 -24.02
N LEU A 486 7.85 4.66 -23.60
CA LEU A 486 7.34 5.78 -22.80
C LEU A 486 6.23 6.56 -23.51
N LYS A 487 6.28 6.64 -24.85
CA LYS A 487 5.27 7.27 -25.71
C LYS A 487 4.01 6.43 -25.92
N ALA A 488 4.00 5.16 -25.49
CA ALA A 488 2.93 4.24 -25.85
C ALA A 488 1.55 4.65 -25.29
N PRO A 489 0.48 4.55 -26.10
CA PRO A 489 -0.82 5.14 -25.76
C PRO A 489 -1.60 4.32 -24.74
N TYR A 490 -1.32 3.01 -24.56
CA TYR A 490 -2.22 2.13 -23.79
C TYR A 490 -1.62 1.57 -22.50
N THR A 491 -0.65 0.64 -22.56
CA THR A 491 -0.32 -0.22 -21.40
C THR A 491 1.06 0.01 -20.79
N LEU A 492 1.64 1.21 -20.94
CA LEU A 492 2.95 1.62 -20.40
C LEU A 492 3.23 1.12 -18.97
N VAL A 493 2.38 1.49 -18.00
CA VAL A 493 2.56 1.12 -16.58
C VAL A 493 2.64 -0.39 -16.39
N SER A 494 1.80 -1.14 -17.12
CA SER A 494 1.78 -2.60 -17.10
C SER A 494 3.05 -3.22 -17.68
N GLN A 495 3.66 -2.59 -18.70
CA GLN A 495 4.91 -3.06 -19.28
C GLN A 495 6.11 -2.68 -18.42
N LEU A 496 6.21 -1.47 -17.87
CA LEU A 496 7.26 -1.13 -16.90
C LEU A 496 7.20 -2.04 -15.66
N THR A 497 6.00 -2.32 -15.15
CA THR A 497 5.82 -3.28 -14.04
C THR A 497 6.30 -4.69 -14.41
N ARG A 498 6.11 -5.13 -15.66
CA ARG A 498 6.64 -6.40 -16.17
C ARG A 498 8.15 -6.37 -16.37
N MET A 499 8.70 -5.28 -16.90
CA MET A 499 10.15 -5.13 -17.05
C MET A 499 10.85 -5.14 -15.70
N ARG A 500 10.24 -4.52 -14.67
CA ARG A 500 10.70 -4.65 -13.29
C ARG A 500 10.64 -6.10 -12.81
N ARG A 501 9.47 -6.76 -12.92
CA ARG A 501 9.31 -8.16 -12.47
C ARG A 501 10.29 -9.09 -13.17
N TYR A 502 10.40 -9.04 -14.50
CA TYR A 502 11.28 -9.88 -15.32
C TYR A 502 12.75 -9.46 -15.29
N GLY A 503 13.19 -8.63 -14.33
CA GLY A 503 14.57 -8.13 -14.20
C GLY A 503 15.02 -7.11 -15.25
N VAL A 504 14.41 -7.08 -16.44
CA VAL A 504 14.73 -6.22 -17.59
C VAL A 504 14.96 -4.75 -17.21
N LEU A 505 14.09 -4.13 -16.41
CA LEU A 505 14.21 -2.70 -16.08
C LEU A 505 15.47 -2.40 -15.26
N GLY A 506 15.84 -3.31 -14.34
CA GLY A 506 17.03 -3.17 -13.51
C GLY A 506 18.35 -3.57 -14.19
N HIS A 507 18.29 -4.29 -15.31
CA HIS A 507 19.47 -4.56 -16.16
C HIS A 507 19.65 -3.46 -17.22
N TYR A 508 18.55 -2.89 -17.72
CA TYR A 508 18.58 -1.78 -18.67
C TYR A 508 18.97 -0.45 -17.99
N ILE A 509 18.49 -0.23 -16.77
CA ILE A 509 18.84 0.91 -15.91
C ILE A 509 19.48 0.32 -14.63
N PRO A 510 20.81 0.10 -14.59
CA PRO A 510 21.51 -0.45 -13.42
C PRO A 510 21.24 0.34 -12.13
N GLU A 511 21.02 1.64 -12.26
CA GLU A 511 20.68 2.59 -11.20
C GLU A 511 19.33 2.23 -10.57
N PHE A 512 18.35 1.85 -11.40
CA PHE A 512 17.07 1.32 -10.96
C PHE A 512 17.25 -0.07 -10.34
N GLY A 513 18.14 -0.90 -10.90
CA GLY A 513 18.48 -2.22 -10.36
C GLY A 513 18.97 -2.18 -8.90
N ARG A 514 19.67 -1.11 -8.50
CA ARG A 514 20.11 -0.89 -7.10
C ARG A 514 18.94 -0.66 -6.14
N ILE A 515 17.92 0.10 -6.55
CA ILE A 515 16.75 0.43 -5.70
C ILE A 515 15.64 -0.64 -5.66
N VAL A 516 15.76 -1.75 -6.41
CA VAL A 516 14.77 -2.84 -6.40
C VAL A 516 14.70 -3.49 -5.01
N GLY A 517 13.54 -3.37 -4.36
CA GLY A 517 13.29 -3.83 -3.01
C GLY A 517 13.79 -2.88 -1.92
N GLN A 518 14.38 -1.72 -2.27
CA GLN A 518 14.91 -0.78 -1.28
C GLN A 518 13.77 -0.20 -0.44
N MET A 519 13.84 -0.42 0.86
CA MET A 519 12.93 0.18 1.84
C MET A 519 13.53 1.47 2.41
N GLN A 520 12.66 2.41 2.77
CA GLN A 520 12.94 3.49 3.72
C GLN A 520 12.17 3.16 5.00
N HIS A 521 12.81 3.10 6.16
CA HIS A 521 12.16 2.76 7.43
C HIS A 521 11.51 4.00 8.08
N ASP A 522 10.46 4.54 7.47
CA ASP A 522 9.69 5.69 7.97
C ASP A 522 8.16 5.46 8.00
N LEU A 523 7.41 6.53 8.30
CA LEU A 523 5.94 6.53 8.42
C LEU A 523 5.20 6.96 7.15
N PHE A 524 5.88 7.63 6.23
CA PHE A 524 5.30 8.34 5.10
C PHE A 524 5.18 7.41 3.90
N HIS A 525 6.23 6.64 3.62
CA HIS A 525 6.23 5.62 2.59
C HIS A 525 5.41 4.40 3.06
N ILE A 526 4.69 3.79 2.12
CA ILE A 526 4.02 2.49 2.30
C ILE A 526 4.49 1.45 1.28
N TYR A 527 5.52 1.79 0.50
CA TYR A 527 6.10 1.00 -0.61
C TYR A 527 7.63 1.07 -0.59
N THR A 528 8.30 0.08 -1.18
CA THR A 528 9.72 0.20 -1.57
C THR A 528 9.89 1.24 -2.69
N VAL A 529 11.11 1.77 -2.84
CA VAL A 529 11.40 2.86 -3.80
C VAL A 529 11.03 2.47 -5.24
N ASP A 530 11.39 1.26 -5.68
CA ASP A 530 11.03 0.76 -7.02
C ASP A 530 9.52 0.61 -7.26
N ALA A 531 8.74 0.42 -6.19
CA ALA A 531 7.30 0.24 -6.25
C ALA A 531 6.55 1.57 -6.13
N HIS A 532 7.07 2.48 -5.32
CA HIS A 532 6.69 3.89 -5.28
C HIS A 532 6.83 4.52 -6.67
N THR A 533 8.00 4.38 -7.32
CA THR A 533 8.24 4.86 -8.70
C THR A 533 7.21 4.35 -9.71
N MET A 534 6.81 3.06 -9.63
CA MET A 534 5.73 2.54 -10.48
C MET A 534 4.35 3.16 -10.18
N MET A 535 4.10 3.57 -8.93
CA MET A 535 2.87 4.27 -8.52
C MET A 535 2.88 5.75 -8.95
N VAL A 536 4.03 6.44 -8.91
CA VAL A 536 4.21 7.80 -9.45
C VAL A 536 3.83 7.84 -10.93
N ILE A 537 4.43 6.96 -11.74
CA ILE A 537 4.14 6.87 -13.18
C ILE A 537 2.68 6.45 -13.44
N ARG A 538 2.10 5.62 -12.56
CA ARG A 538 0.66 5.28 -12.61
C ARG A 538 -0.24 6.49 -12.34
N ASN A 539 0.16 7.42 -11.48
CA ASN A 539 -0.56 8.67 -11.21
C ASN A 539 -0.41 9.68 -12.34
N MET A 540 0.80 9.89 -12.87
CA MET A 540 1.03 10.67 -14.10
C MET A 540 0.13 10.19 -15.26
N ARG A 541 0.08 8.87 -15.49
CA ARG A 541 -0.78 8.25 -16.51
C ARG A 541 -2.28 8.34 -16.21
N ARG A 542 -2.69 8.60 -14.96
CA ARG A 542 -4.09 8.83 -14.58
C ARG A 542 -4.54 10.25 -14.88
N PHE A 543 -3.66 11.26 -14.87
CA PHE A 543 -4.02 12.65 -15.19
C PHE A 543 -4.46 12.82 -16.65
N HIS A 544 -3.99 11.97 -17.57
CA HIS A 544 -4.46 11.93 -18.96
C HIS A 544 -5.82 11.20 -19.15
N ALA A 545 -6.46 10.71 -18.08
CA ALA A 545 -7.75 10.05 -18.16
C ALA A 545 -8.86 10.98 -17.63
N ALA A 546 -9.77 11.43 -18.51
CA ALA A 546 -10.89 12.32 -18.15
C ALA A 546 -11.78 11.81 -16.97
N SER A 547 -11.75 10.51 -16.66
CA SER A 547 -12.38 9.94 -15.46
C SER A 547 -11.73 10.35 -14.13
N ARG A 548 -10.65 11.14 -14.17
CA ARG A 548 -9.89 11.67 -13.02
C ARG A 548 -9.82 13.19 -12.97
N GLU A 549 -10.40 13.88 -13.94
CA GLU A 549 -10.48 15.35 -13.95
C GLU A 549 -11.21 15.87 -12.70
N ALA A 550 -12.24 15.16 -12.23
CA ALA A 550 -12.95 15.50 -10.99
C ALA A 550 -12.20 15.13 -9.68
N ASP A 551 -11.05 14.43 -9.78
CA ASP A 551 -10.19 14.12 -8.63
C ASP A 551 -8.93 15.02 -8.59
N TYR A 552 -8.45 15.49 -9.76
CA TYR A 552 -7.22 16.31 -9.92
C TYR A 552 -7.32 17.26 -11.14
N PRO A 553 -8.22 18.26 -11.17
CA PRO A 553 -8.51 19.01 -12.39
C PRO A 553 -7.34 19.86 -12.88
N LEU A 554 -6.55 20.48 -11.99
CA LEU A 554 -5.38 21.25 -12.41
C LEU A 554 -4.29 20.32 -12.95
N ALA A 555 -4.00 19.20 -12.27
CA ALA A 555 -3.01 18.23 -12.74
C ALA A 555 -3.41 17.59 -14.08
N THR A 556 -4.70 17.32 -14.31
CA THR A 556 -5.24 16.89 -15.62
C THR A 556 -5.04 17.95 -16.69
N ARG A 557 -5.39 19.22 -16.41
CA ARG A 557 -5.22 20.36 -17.33
C ARG A 557 -3.75 20.58 -17.70
N VAL A 558 -2.87 20.57 -16.71
CA VAL A 558 -1.41 20.73 -16.85
C VAL A 558 -0.79 19.58 -17.63
N THR A 559 -1.05 18.33 -17.24
CA THR A 559 -0.50 17.13 -17.92
C THR A 559 -0.96 17.04 -19.38
N GLY A 560 -2.16 17.56 -19.70
CA GLY A 560 -2.68 17.64 -21.06
C GLY A 560 -1.95 18.63 -21.98
N ASN A 561 -1.21 19.60 -21.42
CA ASN A 561 -0.49 20.64 -22.17
C ASN A 561 1.02 20.37 -22.31
N LEU A 562 1.57 19.33 -21.67
CA LEU A 562 3.01 19.07 -21.66
C LEU A 562 3.57 18.75 -23.06
N PRO A 563 4.61 19.45 -23.55
CA PRO A 563 5.11 19.27 -24.92
C PRO A 563 5.67 17.87 -25.24
N LYS A 564 6.25 17.18 -24.25
CA LYS A 564 6.95 15.90 -24.37
C LYS A 564 6.69 15.05 -23.13
N ILE A 565 5.52 14.41 -23.09
CA ILE A 565 5.07 13.66 -21.91
C ILE A 565 6.04 12.56 -21.45
N GLU A 566 6.89 12.05 -22.34
CA GLU A 566 7.98 11.13 -22.01
C GLU A 566 8.96 11.68 -20.96
N LEU A 567 9.23 13.00 -20.95
CA LEU A 567 10.16 13.61 -20.01
C LEU A 567 9.63 13.55 -18.58
N LEU A 568 8.31 13.68 -18.40
CA LEU A 568 7.66 13.50 -17.10
C LEU A 568 7.83 12.07 -16.59
N TYR A 569 7.77 11.06 -17.48
CA TYR A 569 8.00 9.66 -17.08
C TYR A 569 9.48 9.36 -16.81
N ILE A 570 10.43 10.00 -17.51
CA ILE A 570 11.87 9.86 -17.18
C ILE A 570 12.15 10.52 -15.82
N ALA A 571 11.69 11.75 -15.58
CA ALA A 571 11.79 12.38 -14.26
C ALA A 571 11.12 11.53 -13.17
N GLY A 572 9.94 10.96 -13.44
CA GLY A 572 9.26 10.01 -12.57
C GLY A 572 10.06 8.72 -12.29
N LEU A 573 10.77 8.17 -13.28
CA LEU A 573 11.67 7.02 -13.10
C LEU A 573 12.90 7.34 -12.23
N PHE A 574 13.40 8.57 -12.29
CA PHE A 574 14.69 8.96 -11.70
C PHE A 574 14.61 9.81 -10.41
N HIS A 575 13.47 10.41 -10.05
CA HIS A 575 13.34 11.33 -8.90
C HIS A 575 13.96 10.79 -7.60
N ASP A 576 13.72 9.51 -7.32
CA ASP A 576 14.10 8.82 -6.08
C ASP A 576 15.32 7.90 -6.23
N ILE A 577 15.91 7.80 -7.43
CA ILE A 577 16.86 6.72 -7.80
C ILE A 577 18.20 6.79 -7.04
N GLY A 578 18.52 7.96 -6.47
CA GLY A 578 19.69 8.18 -5.61
C GLY A 578 19.55 7.66 -4.18
N LYS A 579 18.36 7.18 -3.75
CA LYS A 579 18.13 6.73 -2.37
C LYS A 579 18.93 5.49 -2.00
N GLY A 580 19.32 5.40 -0.73
CA GLY A 580 20.11 4.29 -0.16
C GLY A 580 21.62 4.35 -0.44
N ARG A 581 22.14 5.48 -0.97
CA ARG A 581 23.55 5.63 -1.42
C ARG A 581 24.42 6.57 -0.58
N GLY A 582 23.83 7.25 0.41
CA GLY A 582 24.45 8.40 1.09
C GLY A 582 24.38 9.70 0.26
N GLY A 583 24.61 10.84 0.90
CA GLY A 583 24.53 12.16 0.26
C GLY A 583 23.11 12.61 -0.12
N ASN A 584 23.00 13.63 -0.96
CA ASN A 584 21.70 14.11 -1.44
C ASN A 584 21.20 13.25 -2.62
N HIS A 585 20.17 12.44 -2.36
CA HIS A 585 19.54 11.56 -3.36
C HIS A 585 19.06 12.30 -4.62
N SER A 586 18.56 13.54 -4.50
CA SER A 586 18.05 14.33 -5.63
C SER A 586 19.16 14.79 -6.58
N ASP A 587 20.33 15.17 -6.04
CA ASP A 587 21.49 15.55 -6.88
C ASP A 587 22.12 14.36 -7.57
N ILE A 588 22.24 13.22 -6.85
CA ILE A 588 22.72 11.96 -7.43
C ILE A 588 21.77 11.52 -8.56
N GLY A 589 20.46 11.51 -8.30
CA GLY A 589 19.46 11.17 -9.30
C GLY A 589 19.48 12.12 -10.50
N ALA A 590 19.71 13.42 -10.29
CA ALA A 590 19.79 14.41 -11.37
C ALA A 590 20.99 14.17 -12.29
N GLY A 591 22.14 13.78 -11.73
CA GLY A 591 23.33 13.38 -12.49
C GLY A 591 23.08 12.13 -13.36
N GLU A 592 22.49 11.09 -12.76
CA GLU A 592 22.18 9.83 -13.45
C GLU A 592 21.08 10.01 -14.51
N ALA A 593 20.06 10.83 -14.23
CA ALA A 593 19.02 11.18 -15.21
C ALA A 593 19.61 11.96 -16.40
N ALA A 594 20.54 12.89 -16.15
CA ALA A 594 21.21 13.63 -17.21
C ALA A 594 22.07 12.71 -18.10
N GLU A 595 22.75 11.72 -17.53
CA GLU A 595 23.51 10.73 -18.29
C GLU A 595 22.59 9.80 -19.09
N PHE A 596 21.53 9.30 -18.47
CA PHE A 596 20.50 8.50 -19.13
C PHE A 596 19.92 9.23 -20.36
N CYS A 597 19.54 10.50 -20.21
CA CYS A 597 19.00 11.31 -21.30
C CYS A 597 20.03 11.57 -22.41
N ARG A 598 21.31 11.80 -22.09
CA ARG A 598 22.40 11.86 -23.10
C ARG A 598 22.52 10.54 -23.87
N ARG A 599 22.52 9.40 -23.17
CA ARG A 599 22.59 8.05 -23.74
C ARG A 599 21.44 7.75 -24.71
N HIS A 600 20.28 8.36 -24.48
CA HIS A 600 19.08 8.21 -25.31
C HIS A 600 18.95 9.25 -26.44
N GLY A 601 19.96 10.13 -26.63
CA GLY A 601 19.96 11.13 -27.71
C GLY A 601 18.93 12.25 -27.55
N LEU A 602 18.53 12.57 -26.30
CA LEU A 602 17.70 13.74 -26.02
C LEU A 602 18.50 15.04 -26.22
N GLY A 603 17.82 16.14 -26.55
CA GLY A 603 18.46 17.46 -26.68
C GLY A 603 18.85 18.05 -25.33
N ASN A 604 19.83 18.97 -25.32
CA ASN A 604 20.34 19.60 -24.08
C ASN A 604 19.22 20.22 -23.23
N GLU A 605 18.26 20.91 -23.84
CA GLU A 605 17.08 21.47 -23.16
C GLU A 605 16.25 20.41 -22.42
N ASP A 606 16.07 19.23 -23.03
CA ASP A 606 15.34 18.10 -22.43
C ASP A 606 16.15 17.45 -21.30
N ILE A 607 17.47 17.32 -21.49
CA ILE A 607 18.42 16.80 -20.49
C ILE A 607 18.42 17.69 -19.24
N GLU A 608 18.55 19.01 -19.42
CA GLU A 608 18.53 20.00 -18.34
C GLU A 608 17.19 20.04 -17.63
N LEU A 609 16.07 19.99 -18.38
CA LEU A 609 14.73 19.94 -17.81
C LEU A 609 14.53 18.69 -16.93
N VAL A 610 14.89 17.50 -17.42
CA VAL A 610 14.74 16.25 -16.64
C VAL A 610 15.66 16.25 -15.42
N ALA A 611 16.91 16.69 -15.55
CA ALA A 611 17.85 16.77 -14.43
C ALA A 611 17.41 17.79 -13.37
N TRP A 612 16.87 18.94 -13.79
CA TRP A 612 16.30 19.95 -12.90
C TRP A 612 15.05 19.42 -12.20
N LEU A 613 14.13 18.74 -12.90
CA LEU A 613 12.94 18.12 -12.30
C LEU A 613 13.29 17.07 -11.23
N VAL A 614 14.32 16.26 -11.47
CA VAL A 614 14.78 15.26 -10.48
C VAL A 614 15.42 15.92 -9.26
N ARG A 615 16.18 17.02 -9.43
CA ARG A 615 16.71 17.79 -8.30
C ARG A 615 15.61 18.44 -7.47
N GLU A 616 14.71 19.17 -8.13
CA GLU A 616 13.72 20.04 -7.50
C GLU A 616 12.40 19.34 -7.12
N HIS A 617 12.30 18.01 -7.23
CA HIS A 617 11.02 17.28 -7.06
C HIS A 617 10.35 17.50 -5.69
N LEU A 618 11.14 17.76 -4.64
CA LEU A 618 10.67 18.10 -3.29
C LEU A 618 10.39 19.60 -3.10
N THR A 619 10.90 20.47 -3.97
CA THR A 619 10.97 21.91 -3.71
C THR A 619 9.60 22.57 -3.75
N MET A 620 8.74 22.23 -4.72
CA MET A 620 7.35 22.73 -4.73
C MET A 620 6.55 22.27 -3.50
N SER A 621 6.67 20.98 -3.15
CA SER A 621 6.04 20.39 -1.96
C SER A 621 6.48 21.08 -0.66
N THR A 622 7.76 21.43 -0.59
CA THR A 622 8.37 22.12 0.55
C THR A 622 7.94 23.59 0.62
N THR A 623 8.00 24.33 -0.49
CA THR A 623 7.60 25.74 -0.55
C THR A 623 6.15 25.93 -0.13
N ALA A 624 5.21 25.21 -0.73
CA ALA A 624 3.79 25.43 -0.44
C ALA A 624 3.36 25.06 0.99
N GLN A 625 4.10 24.17 1.67
CA GLN A 625 3.82 23.80 3.07
C GLN A 625 4.59 24.70 4.06
N ARG A 626 5.89 24.94 3.85
CA ARG A 626 6.75 25.65 4.82
C ARG A 626 6.86 27.17 4.61
N LYS A 627 6.70 27.69 3.39
CA LYS A 627 6.84 29.13 3.07
C LYS A 627 5.50 29.80 2.80
N ASP A 628 5.50 31.14 2.81
CA ASP A 628 4.29 31.92 2.62
C ASP A 628 3.88 32.15 1.17
N ILE A 629 3.02 31.29 0.65
CA ILE A 629 2.47 31.43 -0.72
C ILE A 629 1.41 32.54 -0.88
N HIS A 630 1.16 33.34 0.16
CA HIS A 630 0.45 34.62 0.05
C HIS A 630 1.41 35.81 -0.09
N ASP A 631 2.70 35.64 0.22
CA ASP A 631 3.70 36.69 0.07
C ASP A 631 4.20 36.76 -1.39
N PRO A 632 4.05 37.92 -2.08
CA PRO A 632 4.61 38.13 -3.41
C PRO A 632 6.10 37.80 -3.53
N GLU A 633 6.88 37.99 -2.46
CA GLU A 633 8.34 37.82 -2.47
C GLU A 633 8.73 36.32 -2.45
N VAL A 634 7.94 35.48 -1.76
CA VAL A 634 8.07 34.01 -1.83
C VAL A 634 7.64 33.46 -3.19
N ILE A 635 6.58 34.04 -3.78
CA ILE A 635 6.13 33.69 -5.14
C ILE A 635 7.21 34.07 -6.17
N ASP A 636 7.85 35.24 -6.03
CA ASP A 636 8.93 35.69 -6.92
C ASP A 636 10.19 34.82 -6.76
N GLU A 637 10.61 34.48 -5.53
CA GLU A 637 11.72 33.55 -5.28
C GLU A 637 11.50 32.21 -5.99
N PHE A 638 10.30 31.63 -5.84
CA PHE A 638 9.96 30.36 -6.48
C PHE A 638 9.82 30.52 -8.02
N ALA A 639 9.31 31.66 -8.51
CA ALA A 639 9.24 31.96 -9.94
C ALA A 639 10.65 32.09 -10.56
N ARG A 640 11.63 32.66 -9.84
CA ARG A 640 13.04 32.73 -10.25
C ARG A 640 13.74 31.37 -10.24
N LEU A 641 13.34 30.44 -9.35
CA LEU A 641 13.83 29.06 -9.40
C LEU A 641 13.26 28.29 -10.62
N VAL A 642 11.97 28.50 -10.91
CA VAL A 642 11.23 27.74 -11.93
C VAL A 642 11.43 28.29 -13.35
N LEU A 643 11.65 29.60 -13.51
CA LEU A 643 11.95 30.36 -14.73
C LEU A 643 10.93 30.32 -15.90
N THR A 644 10.14 29.25 -16.07
CA THR A 644 9.24 29.10 -17.23
C THR A 644 7.94 28.38 -16.87
N GLU A 645 6.84 28.70 -17.56
CA GLU A 645 5.57 27.96 -17.44
C GLU A 645 5.75 26.46 -17.71
N THR A 646 6.64 26.08 -18.64
CA THR A 646 6.93 24.68 -18.96
C THR A 646 7.55 23.95 -17.77
N ARG A 647 8.58 24.52 -17.12
CA ARG A 647 9.16 23.93 -15.90
C ARG A 647 8.15 23.83 -14.77
N LEU A 648 7.29 24.84 -14.61
CA LEU A 648 6.21 24.86 -13.63
C LEU A 648 5.20 23.72 -13.88
N ASP A 649 4.78 23.53 -15.14
CA ASP A 649 3.83 22.49 -15.54
C ASP A 649 4.37 21.07 -15.27
N TYR A 650 5.64 20.79 -15.63
CA TYR A 650 6.25 19.49 -15.32
C TYR A 650 6.45 19.27 -13.81
N LEU A 651 6.91 20.28 -13.07
CA LEU A 651 7.15 20.16 -11.63
C LEU A 651 5.84 19.92 -10.88
N TYR A 652 4.77 20.64 -11.23
CA TYR A 652 3.44 20.43 -10.66
C TYR A 652 2.93 18.99 -10.91
N ALA A 653 3.02 18.51 -12.15
CA ALA A 653 2.58 17.16 -12.51
C ALA A 653 3.40 16.05 -11.79
N LEU A 654 4.71 16.27 -11.58
CA LEU A 654 5.57 15.37 -10.80
C LEU A 654 5.18 15.38 -9.31
N THR A 655 5.11 16.56 -8.68
CA THR A 655 4.80 16.72 -7.25
C THR A 655 3.42 16.16 -6.89
N VAL A 656 2.38 16.40 -7.70
CA VAL A 656 1.04 15.83 -7.42
C VAL A 656 1.00 14.31 -7.64
N ALA A 657 1.76 13.78 -8.60
CA ALA A 657 1.86 12.33 -8.80
C ALA A 657 2.56 11.62 -7.62
N ASP A 658 3.62 12.23 -7.08
CA ASP A 658 4.43 11.75 -5.96
C ASP A 658 3.69 11.74 -4.62
N ILE A 659 3.06 12.87 -4.22
CA ILE A 659 2.29 12.94 -2.97
C ILE A 659 1.11 11.95 -2.97
N ASN A 660 0.57 11.62 -4.15
CA ASN A 660 -0.46 10.58 -4.32
C ASN A 660 0.09 9.16 -4.49
N ALA A 661 1.42 8.98 -4.59
CA ALA A 661 2.11 7.70 -4.71
C ALA A 661 2.71 7.26 -3.38
N THR A 662 3.25 8.18 -2.57
CA THR A 662 3.80 7.90 -1.23
C THR A 662 2.73 7.32 -0.29
N ASN A 663 1.59 8.00 -0.14
CA ASN A 663 0.44 7.50 0.62
C ASN A 663 -0.89 8.22 0.23
N PRO A 664 -1.91 7.52 -0.30
CA PRO A 664 -3.22 8.09 -0.65
C PRO A 664 -4.06 8.69 0.49
N THR A 665 -3.55 8.75 1.74
CA THR A 665 -4.14 9.54 2.83
C THR A 665 -3.50 10.91 3.01
N LEU A 666 -2.36 11.20 2.38
CA LEU A 666 -1.66 12.49 2.51
C LEU A 666 -2.28 13.58 1.62
N TRP A 667 -2.78 13.22 0.43
CA TRP A 667 -3.52 14.16 -0.42
C TRP A 667 -4.91 14.45 0.18
N ASN A 668 -5.15 15.72 0.50
CA ASN A 668 -6.39 16.27 1.03
C ASN A 668 -6.70 17.60 0.30
N SER A 669 -7.89 18.16 0.50
CA SER A 669 -8.30 19.37 -0.21
C SER A 669 -7.41 20.59 0.08
N TRP A 670 -6.90 20.73 1.31
CA TRP A 670 -6.00 21.83 1.67
C TRP A 670 -4.65 21.76 0.96
N ARG A 671 -4.02 20.57 0.87
CA ARG A 671 -2.80 20.40 0.08
C ARG A 671 -3.04 20.68 -1.40
N ALA A 672 -4.21 20.32 -1.95
CA ALA A 672 -4.57 20.70 -3.31
C ALA A 672 -4.68 22.23 -3.46
N THR A 673 -5.39 22.93 -2.55
CA THR A 673 -5.46 24.39 -2.52
C THR A 673 -4.07 25.04 -2.46
N LEU A 674 -3.20 24.62 -1.54
CA LEU A 674 -1.84 25.17 -1.39
C LEU A 674 -0.99 25.00 -2.67
N MET A 675 -0.97 23.79 -3.25
CA MET A 675 -0.17 23.53 -4.47
C MET A 675 -0.76 24.29 -5.69
N GLY A 676 -2.08 24.34 -5.80
CA GLY A 676 -2.78 25.07 -6.88
C GLY A 676 -2.62 26.58 -6.79
N GLN A 677 -2.67 27.16 -5.58
CA GLN A 677 -2.41 28.59 -5.36
C GLN A 677 -0.97 28.95 -5.71
N LEU A 678 0.03 28.18 -5.22
CA LEU A 678 1.43 28.39 -5.58
C LEU A 678 1.61 28.31 -7.09
N TYR A 679 1.02 27.31 -7.75
CA TYR A 679 1.05 27.19 -9.21
C TYR A 679 0.47 28.43 -9.91
N VAL A 680 -0.72 28.90 -9.52
CA VAL A 680 -1.41 30.00 -10.21
C VAL A 680 -0.67 31.33 -10.04
N GLU A 681 -0.25 31.70 -8.83
CA GLU A 681 0.44 32.97 -8.62
C GLU A 681 1.88 32.95 -9.17
N THR A 682 2.56 31.79 -9.15
CA THR A 682 3.86 31.64 -9.86
C THR A 682 3.68 31.82 -11.36
N ARG A 683 2.64 31.20 -11.95
CA ARG A 683 2.30 31.36 -13.37
C ARG A 683 1.93 32.81 -13.71
N ARG A 684 1.33 33.53 -12.77
CA ARG A 684 0.97 34.95 -12.89
C ARG A 684 2.19 35.87 -12.84
N ALA A 685 3.15 35.59 -11.95
CA ALA A 685 4.43 36.31 -11.87
C ALA A 685 5.26 36.11 -13.15
N LEU A 686 5.42 34.85 -13.61
CA LEU A 686 6.12 34.51 -14.85
C LEU A 686 5.54 35.23 -16.09
N ARG A 687 4.23 35.54 -16.09
CA ARG A 687 3.55 36.30 -17.15
C ARG A 687 3.67 37.82 -17.04
N GLN A 688 3.97 38.34 -15.85
CA GLN A 688 4.22 39.77 -15.63
C GLN A 688 5.70 40.14 -15.86
N GLY A 689 6.59 39.15 -15.78
CA GLY A 689 8.03 39.28 -16.00
C GLY A 689 8.80 39.43 -14.69
N LEU A 690 9.89 38.66 -14.55
CA LEU A 690 10.68 38.59 -13.32
C LEU A 690 11.49 39.88 -13.03
N ASP A 691 11.49 40.85 -13.94
CA ASP A 691 12.17 42.14 -13.77
C ASP A 691 11.29 43.18 -13.06
N SER A 692 9.99 42.92 -12.90
CA SER A 692 9.04 43.76 -12.16
C SER A 692 8.36 42.98 -11.01
N PRO A 693 9.10 42.51 -9.99
CA PRO A 693 8.50 41.81 -8.86
C PRO A 693 7.57 42.74 -8.08
N ARG A 694 6.34 42.30 -7.84
CA ARG A 694 5.38 43.00 -6.97
C ARG A 694 5.91 43.00 -5.54
N ARG A 695 6.01 44.17 -4.90
CA ARG A 695 6.41 44.26 -3.50
C ARG A 695 5.27 43.87 -2.57
N ARG A 696 5.58 43.30 -1.40
CA ARG A 696 4.59 42.97 -0.35
C ARG A 696 3.67 44.17 -0.04
N SER A 697 4.25 45.36 0.12
CA SER A 697 3.53 46.62 0.38
C SER A 697 2.60 47.08 -0.74
N GLU A 698 2.96 46.87 -2.01
CA GLU A 698 2.13 47.20 -3.17
C GLU A 698 0.89 46.30 -3.25
N HIS A 699 1.04 45.02 -2.91
CA HIS A 699 -0.08 44.08 -2.82
C HIS A 699 -1.06 44.50 -1.71
N ILE A 700 -0.55 44.78 -0.51
CA ILE A 700 -1.35 45.25 0.63
C ILE A 700 -2.11 46.53 0.28
N ALA A 701 -1.43 47.52 -0.31
CA ALA A 701 -2.05 48.79 -0.70
C ALA A 701 -3.15 48.62 -1.76
N ALA A 702 -2.93 47.75 -2.75
CA ALA A 702 -3.95 47.43 -3.75
C ALA A 702 -5.16 46.70 -3.14
N CYS A 703 -4.92 45.71 -2.26
CA CYS A 703 -5.98 44.98 -1.57
C CYS A 703 -6.82 45.90 -0.68
N ARG A 704 -6.17 46.73 0.15
CA ARG A 704 -6.81 47.80 0.94
C ARG A 704 -7.65 48.72 0.07
N ARG A 705 -7.10 49.25 -1.04
CA ARG A 705 -7.83 50.16 -1.94
C ARG A 705 -9.11 49.52 -2.48
N THR A 706 -9.02 48.36 -3.12
CA THR A 706 -10.19 47.69 -3.71
C THR A 706 -11.24 47.28 -2.66
N ALA A 707 -10.82 46.88 -1.46
CA ALA A 707 -11.76 46.58 -0.38
C ALA A 707 -12.43 47.85 0.18
N LEU A 708 -11.75 49.00 0.16
CA LEU A 708 -12.25 50.28 0.67
C LEU A 708 -13.24 50.91 -0.30
N ASP A 709 -12.93 50.86 -1.60
CA ASP A 709 -13.81 51.28 -2.67
C ASP A 709 -15.13 50.47 -2.60
N ALA A 710 -15.04 49.14 -2.41
CA ALA A 710 -16.21 48.27 -2.25
C ALA A 710 -16.94 48.44 -0.90
N ALA A 711 -16.26 48.89 0.15
CA ALA A 711 -16.87 49.26 1.44
C ALA A 711 -17.70 50.56 1.31
N ALA A 712 -17.20 51.53 0.55
CA ALA A 712 -17.92 52.77 0.23
C ALA A 712 -19.16 52.49 -0.63
N GLU A 713 -19.09 51.58 -1.61
CA GLU A 713 -20.27 51.10 -2.37
C GLU A 713 -21.34 50.45 -1.48
N ARG A 714 -20.95 49.88 -0.33
CA ARG A 714 -21.87 49.32 0.68
C ARG A 714 -22.37 50.34 1.70
N GLY A 715 -21.90 51.59 1.64
CA GLY A 715 -22.29 52.65 2.57
C GLY A 715 -21.64 52.56 3.96
N LEU A 716 -20.52 51.84 4.09
CA LEU A 716 -19.71 51.87 5.32
C LEU A 716 -18.94 53.19 5.40
N ALA A 717 -18.80 53.77 6.60
CA ALA A 717 -18.02 54.98 6.80
C ALA A 717 -16.51 54.67 6.73
N GLU A 718 -15.78 55.36 5.85
CA GLU A 718 -14.34 55.17 5.62
C GLU A 718 -13.53 55.23 6.92
N GLU A 719 -13.87 56.19 7.80
CA GLU A 719 -13.27 56.40 9.13
C GLU A 719 -13.40 55.15 10.03
N GLN A 720 -14.54 54.46 10.00
CA GLN A 720 -14.79 53.24 10.79
C GLN A 720 -14.06 52.03 10.20
N VAL A 721 -13.99 51.94 8.87
CA VAL A 721 -13.27 50.88 8.16
C VAL A 721 -11.77 51.00 8.41
N LEU A 722 -11.20 52.19 8.26
CA LEU A 722 -9.77 52.45 8.51
C LEU A 722 -9.40 52.21 9.99
N ALA A 723 -10.23 52.65 10.94
CA ALA A 723 -10.00 52.39 12.36
C ALA A 723 -9.99 50.89 12.70
N LEU A 724 -10.84 50.08 12.06
CA LEU A 724 -10.81 48.63 12.20
C LEU A 724 -9.57 48.00 11.53
N TRP A 725 -9.08 48.60 10.44
CA TRP A 725 -8.00 48.04 9.61
C TRP A 725 -6.57 48.30 10.11
N ASP A 726 -6.39 49.27 11.00
CA ASP A 726 -5.17 49.40 11.82
C ASP A 726 -5.06 48.27 12.87
N GLU A 727 -6.17 47.59 13.23
CA GLU A 727 -6.17 46.56 14.27
C GLU A 727 -5.50 45.21 13.88
N PRO A 728 -5.83 44.56 12.74
CA PRO A 728 -5.29 43.24 12.40
C PRO A 728 -3.90 43.28 11.75
N GLY A 729 -3.41 44.47 11.37
CA GLY A 729 -2.14 44.65 10.68
C GLY A 729 -2.15 44.26 9.19
N ASP A 730 -0.99 44.40 8.56
CA ASP A 730 -0.80 44.26 7.10
C ASP A 730 -1.08 42.84 6.57
N ASP A 731 -0.76 41.79 7.34
CA ASP A 731 -0.93 40.39 6.94
C ASP A 731 -2.39 40.01 6.68
N PHE A 732 -3.35 40.73 7.26
CA PHE A 732 -4.78 40.57 6.97
C PHE A 732 -5.09 40.77 5.48
N PHE A 733 -4.37 41.68 4.81
CA PHE A 733 -4.59 42.05 3.41
C PHE A 733 -3.78 41.19 2.41
N LEU A 734 -2.90 40.31 2.90
CA LEU A 734 -2.20 39.29 2.11
C LEU A 734 -2.97 37.96 2.09
N HIS A 735 -3.60 37.60 3.21
CA HIS A 735 -4.27 36.31 3.37
C HIS A 735 -5.68 36.26 2.75
N HIS A 736 -6.36 37.40 2.66
CA HIS A 736 -7.75 37.50 2.21
C HIS A 736 -7.84 38.28 0.90
N SER A 737 -8.75 37.89 0.00
CA SER A 737 -9.13 38.73 -1.14
C SER A 737 -9.89 39.99 -0.69
N PRO A 738 -9.97 41.06 -1.50
CA PRO A 738 -10.72 42.27 -1.14
C PRO A 738 -12.18 42.03 -0.76
N MET A 739 -12.82 40.98 -1.30
CA MET A 739 -14.20 40.62 -0.97
C MET A 739 -14.33 39.89 0.38
N GLU A 740 -13.31 39.12 0.78
CA GLU A 740 -13.24 38.50 2.10
C GLU A 740 -12.90 39.54 3.17
N VAL A 741 -11.96 40.45 2.88
CA VAL A 741 -11.69 41.66 3.70
C VAL A 741 -12.98 42.45 3.94
N LEU A 742 -13.75 42.75 2.88
CA LEU A 742 -15.04 43.43 3.00
C LEU A 742 -16.04 42.63 3.85
N THR A 743 -16.19 41.33 3.60
CA THR A 743 -17.14 40.47 4.33
C THR A 743 -16.83 40.39 5.83
N ILE A 744 -15.55 40.33 6.19
CA ILE A 744 -15.07 40.37 7.58
C ILE A 744 -15.33 41.76 8.19
N THR A 745 -15.04 42.82 7.44
CA THR A 745 -15.25 44.23 7.86
C THR A 745 -16.73 44.53 8.14
N GLU A 746 -17.63 44.18 7.21
CA GLU A 746 -19.09 44.33 7.38
C GLU A 746 -19.58 43.62 8.64
N ALA A 747 -19.12 42.38 8.88
CA ALA A 747 -19.55 41.59 10.02
C ALA A 747 -18.95 42.06 11.36
N ALA A 748 -17.72 42.58 11.36
CA ALA A 748 -17.07 43.11 12.55
C ALA A 748 -17.69 44.45 12.99
N LEU A 749 -17.86 45.39 12.06
CA LEU A 749 -18.50 46.69 12.35
C LEU A 749 -19.97 46.54 12.82
N ALA A 750 -20.66 45.49 12.37
CA ALA A 750 -22.03 45.18 12.78
C ALA A 750 -22.15 44.41 14.11
N HIS A 751 -21.04 44.02 14.76
CA HIS A 751 -21.05 43.12 15.92
C HIS A 751 -20.50 43.76 17.20
N ASP A 752 -21.34 43.85 18.24
CA ASP A 752 -20.92 44.31 19.57
C ASP A 752 -20.13 43.23 20.33
N LEU A 753 -18.82 43.49 20.52
CA LEU A 753 -17.92 42.66 21.32
C LEU A 753 -18.29 42.55 22.82
N ALA A 754 -19.14 43.43 23.36
CA ALA A 754 -19.70 43.24 24.71
C ALA A 754 -20.76 42.14 24.77
N GLY A 755 -21.47 41.87 23.67
CA GLY A 755 -22.39 40.74 23.52
C GLY A 755 -21.69 39.38 23.40
N GLY A 756 -20.46 39.35 22.88
CA GLY A 756 -19.62 38.16 22.82
C GLY A 756 -18.60 38.20 21.67
N ALA A 757 -17.93 37.07 21.41
CA ALA A 757 -17.05 36.93 20.25
C ALA A 757 -17.85 36.69 18.95
N LEU A 758 -17.44 37.35 17.87
CA LEU A 758 -17.88 37.06 16.51
C LEU A 758 -17.16 35.81 16.00
N VAL A 759 -17.91 34.89 15.38
CA VAL A 759 -17.34 33.70 14.72
C VAL A 759 -17.92 33.56 13.33
N LEU A 760 -17.09 33.83 12.32
CA LEU A 760 -17.41 33.63 10.91
C LEU A 760 -16.94 32.26 10.43
N ILE A 761 -17.54 31.80 9.33
CA ILE A 761 -17.09 30.59 8.63
C ILE A 761 -17.08 30.92 7.14
N LEU A 762 -15.88 31.10 6.59
CA LEU A 762 -15.65 31.41 5.17
C LEU A 762 -15.24 30.13 4.44
N ASP A 763 -15.49 30.06 3.12
CA ASP A 763 -15.19 28.88 2.30
C ASP A 763 -14.12 29.22 1.26
N LEU A 764 -12.89 28.79 1.55
CA LEU A 764 -11.72 28.99 0.70
C LEU A 764 -11.76 28.01 -0.47
N LEU A 765 -12.23 28.48 -1.62
CA LEU A 765 -12.33 27.70 -2.86
C LEU A 765 -10.96 27.58 -3.54
N GLY A 766 -10.50 26.35 -3.80
CA GLY A 766 -9.29 26.09 -4.58
C GLY A 766 -9.59 25.80 -6.06
N GLU A 767 -8.68 26.20 -6.95
CA GLU A 767 -8.69 25.88 -8.38
C GLU A 767 -8.78 24.36 -8.67
N ASP A 768 -8.30 23.52 -7.75
CA ASP A 768 -8.37 22.06 -7.86
C ASP A 768 -9.75 21.47 -7.54
N GLY A 769 -10.79 22.29 -7.32
CA GLY A 769 -12.14 21.84 -6.97
C GLY A 769 -12.28 21.29 -5.53
N GLY A 770 -11.16 21.16 -4.82
CA GLY A 770 -11.10 21.11 -3.37
C GLY A 770 -11.11 22.51 -2.75
N GLY A 771 -11.32 22.58 -1.44
CA GLY A 771 -11.20 23.81 -0.66
C GLY A 771 -11.03 23.52 0.82
N ALA A 772 -10.90 24.57 1.62
CA ALA A 772 -10.97 24.51 3.07
C ALA A 772 -12.11 25.42 3.57
N SER A 773 -12.46 25.32 4.85
CA SER A 773 -13.23 26.40 5.48
C SER A 773 -12.34 27.09 6.51
N GLU A 774 -12.40 28.40 6.55
CA GLU A 774 -11.82 29.19 7.62
C GLU A 774 -12.84 29.33 8.75
N VAL A 775 -12.38 29.22 10.01
CA VAL A 775 -13.11 29.70 11.18
C VAL A 775 -12.41 30.96 11.66
N PHE A 776 -12.96 32.11 11.32
CA PHE A 776 -12.44 33.42 11.72
C PHE A 776 -13.12 33.86 13.02
N VAL A 777 -12.33 34.33 13.98
CA VAL A 777 -12.77 34.69 15.34
C VAL A 777 -12.29 36.10 15.68
N HIS A 778 -13.24 37.02 15.86
CA HIS A 778 -12.98 38.38 16.33
C HIS A 778 -13.56 38.55 17.74
N ALA A 779 -12.68 38.90 18.69
CA ALA A 779 -12.97 38.87 20.12
C ALA A 779 -12.06 39.84 20.88
N LYS A 780 -12.39 40.12 22.15
CA LYS A 780 -11.39 40.68 23.09
C LYS A 780 -10.38 39.60 23.45
N ASP A 781 -9.11 39.94 23.44
CA ASP A 781 -8.01 39.01 23.72
C ASP A 781 -7.94 38.63 25.20
N ARG A 782 -7.34 37.46 25.48
CA ARG A 782 -7.12 36.93 26.83
C ARG A 782 -6.11 35.79 26.83
N ASP A 783 -5.54 35.52 28.00
CA ASP A 783 -4.82 34.29 28.29
C ASP A 783 -5.59 33.06 27.80
N ASN A 784 -4.91 32.14 27.11
CA ASN A 784 -5.43 30.88 26.56
C ASN A 784 -6.44 31.00 25.39
N LEU A 785 -6.69 32.18 24.82
CA LEU A 785 -7.65 32.33 23.71
C LEU A 785 -7.34 31.39 22.52
N PHE A 786 -6.08 31.33 22.08
CA PHE A 786 -5.62 30.40 21.05
C PHE A 786 -5.82 28.93 21.47
N ALA A 787 -5.30 28.55 22.64
CA ALA A 787 -5.32 27.16 23.12
C ALA A 787 -6.74 26.60 23.32
N ASP A 788 -7.68 27.42 23.81
CA ASP A 788 -9.08 27.04 23.98
C ASP A 788 -9.82 26.98 22.64
N SER A 789 -9.52 27.87 21.69
CA SER A 789 -10.08 27.84 20.33
C SER A 789 -9.63 26.57 19.59
N VAL A 790 -8.34 26.24 19.67
CA VAL A 790 -7.77 24.97 19.17
C VAL A 790 -8.47 23.76 19.81
N ALA A 791 -8.63 23.76 21.14
CA ALA A 791 -9.29 22.67 21.86
C ALA A 791 -10.78 22.52 21.51
N ALA A 792 -11.48 23.62 21.23
CA ALA A 792 -12.86 23.65 20.77
C ALA A 792 -13.02 23.08 19.36
N ILE A 793 -12.17 23.51 18.41
CA ILE A 793 -12.15 23.03 17.03
C ILE A 793 -11.80 21.54 16.98
N ALA A 794 -10.77 21.11 17.71
CA ALA A 794 -10.41 19.69 17.83
C ALA A 794 -11.53 18.86 18.48
N GLY A 795 -12.24 19.42 19.47
CA GLY A 795 -13.42 18.79 20.11
C GLY A 795 -14.62 18.58 19.17
N LEU A 796 -14.71 19.35 18.08
CA LEU A 796 -15.70 19.16 17.00
C LEU A 796 -15.26 18.10 15.98
N GLY A 797 -14.04 17.55 16.12
CA GLY A 797 -13.43 16.61 15.18
C GLY A 797 -13.12 17.29 13.85
N LEU A 798 -12.60 18.51 13.89
CA LEU A 798 -12.05 19.25 12.75
C LEU A 798 -10.53 19.20 12.83
N GLY A 799 -9.86 19.04 11.69
CA GLY A 799 -8.41 19.14 11.61
C GLY A 799 -8.01 20.57 11.27
N ILE A 800 -7.26 21.24 12.15
CA ILE A 800 -6.62 22.53 11.86
C ILE A 800 -5.44 22.28 10.92
N GLN A 801 -5.22 23.14 9.93
CA GLN A 801 -4.11 23.05 8.98
C GLN A 801 -3.20 24.29 9.00
N ALA A 802 -3.76 25.45 9.35
CA ALA A 802 -3.04 26.68 9.62
C ALA A 802 -3.86 27.54 10.60
N ALA A 803 -3.21 28.48 11.27
CA ALA A 803 -3.85 29.53 12.05
C ALA A 803 -3.01 30.81 12.02
N THR A 804 -3.68 31.96 12.01
CA THR A 804 -3.07 33.29 12.14
C THR A 804 -3.67 33.96 13.36
N VAL A 805 -2.84 34.60 14.18
CA VAL A 805 -3.21 35.15 15.49
C VAL A 805 -2.72 36.59 15.55
N ALA A 806 -3.57 37.52 15.10
CA ALA A 806 -3.30 38.95 15.20
C ALA A 806 -4.02 39.52 16.42
N THR A 807 -3.30 40.27 17.27
CA THR A 807 -3.86 41.04 18.39
C THR A 807 -3.35 42.48 18.33
N ASN A 808 -4.27 43.44 18.34
CA ASN A 808 -3.95 44.87 18.26
C ASN A 808 -3.41 45.43 19.60
N ALA A 809 -3.14 46.74 19.66
CA ALA A 809 -2.75 47.40 20.92
C ALA A 809 -3.91 47.53 21.93
N SER A 810 -5.16 47.53 21.45
CA SER A 810 -6.39 47.73 22.24
C SER A 810 -6.89 46.46 22.95
N GLY A 811 -6.23 45.31 22.80
CA GLY A 811 -6.66 44.02 23.37
C GLY A 811 -7.82 43.37 22.62
N VAL A 812 -7.86 43.51 21.29
CA VAL A 812 -8.81 42.87 20.37
C VAL A 812 -8.03 41.99 19.38
N CYS A 813 -8.53 40.79 19.12
CA CYS A 813 -7.89 39.80 18.25
C CYS A 813 -8.66 39.54 16.95
N PHE A 814 -7.93 39.14 15.92
CA PHE A 814 -8.40 38.70 14.60
C PHE A 814 -7.76 37.34 14.33
N ASN A 815 -8.38 36.28 14.84
CA ASN A 815 -7.82 34.94 14.86
C ASN A 815 -8.44 34.06 13.76
N SER A 816 -7.62 33.70 12.77
CA SER A 816 -8.00 32.79 11.67
C SER A 816 -7.61 31.35 12.00
N TYR A 817 -8.48 30.38 11.70
CA TYR A 817 -8.17 28.94 11.77
C TYR A 817 -8.64 28.23 10.50
N ILE A 818 -7.71 27.77 9.68
CA ILE A 818 -8.03 26.99 8.48
C ILE A 818 -8.30 25.54 8.89
N VAL A 819 -9.51 25.06 8.62
CA VAL A 819 -9.99 23.75 9.08
C VAL A 819 -10.55 22.86 7.97
N LEU A 820 -10.33 21.55 8.13
CA LEU A 820 -10.96 20.52 7.31
C LEU A 820 -11.91 19.65 8.15
N LYS A 821 -12.99 19.22 7.50
CA LYS A 821 -13.79 18.06 7.94
C LYS A 821 -13.39 16.84 7.13
N ASP A 822 -12.83 15.85 7.82
CA ASP A 822 -12.28 14.59 7.30
C ASP A 822 -11.18 14.76 6.24
N ARG A 823 -11.49 15.24 5.03
CA ARG A 823 -10.53 15.63 3.97
C ARG A 823 -10.99 16.80 3.08
N GLY A 824 -12.09 17.47 3.44
CA GLY A 824 -12.72 18.54 2.67
C GLY A 824 -13.07 19.75 3.55
N PRO A 825 -13.70 20.80 2.97
CA PRO A 825 -14.20 21.94 3.75
C PRO A 825 -15.32 21.51 4.72
N VAL A 826 -15.70 22.39 5.64
CA VAL A 826 -16.84 22.15 6.54
C VAL A 826 -18.12 22.13 5.69
N PRO A 827 -18.95 21.07 5.72
CA PRO A 827 -20.17 21.05 4.91
C PRO A 827 -21.12 22.20 5.28
N ASN A 828 -21.81 22.75 4.27
CA ASN A 828 -22.93 23.67 4.46
C ASN A 828 -24.23 22.95 4.90
N GLU A 829 -24.28 21.62 4.75
CA GLU A 829 -25.43 20.81 5.18
C GLU A 829 -25.36 20.44 6.68
N GLY A 830 -26.40 20.83 7.43
CA GLY A 830 -26.61 20.44 8.82
C GLY A 830 -25.97 21.37 9.86
N ASN A 831 -26.25 21.12 11.14
CA ASN A 831 -25.95 22.04 12.25
C ASN A 831 -24.47 22.16 12.65
N LEU A 832 -23.52 21.71 11.82
CA LEU A 832 -22.10 21.73 12.17
C LEU A 832 -21.56 23.17 12.21
N ARG A 833 -21.94 24.03 11.26
CA ARG A 833 -21.54 25.44 11.24
C ARG A 833 -22.02 26.21 12.48
N ASP A 834 -23.26 26.01 12.90
CA ASP A 834 -23.80 26.67 14.09
C ASP A 834 -23.21 26.11 15.40
N ARG A 835 -22.83 24.83 15.41
CA ARG A 835 -22.08 24.23 16.51
C ARG A 835 -20.64 24.75 16.59
N ILE A 836 -19.98 25.02 15.46
CA ILE A 836 -18.69 25.73 15.42
C ILE A 836 -18.86 27.11 16.04
N ARG A 837 -19.76 27.96 15.51
CA ARG A 837 -20.06 29.29 16.06
C ARG A 837 -20.33 29.27 17.56
N THR A 838 -21.21 28.37 18.01
CA THR A 838 -21.58 28.24 19.44
C THR A 838 -20.43 27.81 20.33
N ILE A 839 -19.63 26.82 19.92
CA ILE A 839 -18.61 26.21 20.78
C ILE A 839 -17.29 26.99 20.73
N VAL A 840 -16.92 27.52 19.57
CA VAL A 840 -15.77 28.44 19.42
C VAL A 840 -16.07 29.80 20.05
N GLY A 841 -17.29 30.35 19.91
CA GLY A 841 -17.67 31.60 20.59
C GLY A 841 -17.69 31.47 22.12
N ARG A 842 -18.11 30.30 22.65
CA ARG A 842 -17.96 29.98 24.09
C ARG A 842 -16.50 29.80 24.49
N ALA A 843 -15.68 29.19 23.65
CA ALA A 843 -14.25 29.05 23.88
C ALA A 843 -13.59 30.43 23.93
N ALA A 844 -13.90 31.34 23.01
CA ALA A 844 -13.37 32.70 23.01
C ALA A 844 -13.66 33.44 24.33
N LEU A 845 -14.86 33.25 24.90
CA LEU A 845 -15.25 33.80 26.21
C LEU A 845 -14.71 33.04 27.44
N GLY A 846 -13.79 32.08 27.27
CA GLY A 846 -13.22 31.27 28.36
C GLY A 846 -14.18 30.23 28.95
N ARG A 847 -15.36 30.02 28.34
CA ARG A 847 -16.46 29.18 28.84
C ARG A 847 -16.43 27.75 28.25
N LEU A 848 -15.23 27.20 28.03
CA LEU A 848 -15.03 25.89 27.40
C LEU A 848 -15.29 24.74 28.40
N THR A 849 -16.54 24.29 28.51
CA THR A 849 -16.94 23.22 29.43
C THR A 849 -16.47 21.84 28.97
N GLY A 850 -15.27 21.44 29.39
CA GLY A 850 -14.87 20.03 29.55
C GLY A 850 -14.55 19.23 28.28
N SER A 851 -13.37 19.45 27.69
CA SER A 851 -12.82 18.61 26.60
C SER A 851 -11.56 17.85 27.04
N LYS A 852 -11.70 16.81 27.87
CA LYS A 852 -10.62 15.82 28.12
C LYS A 852 -10.62 14.75 27.02
N ALA A 853 -10.23 15.14 25.81
CA ALA A 853 -10.07 14.25 24.66
C ALA A 853 -8.74 13.45 24.71
N GLU A 854 -8.39 12.90 25.89
CA GLU A 854 -7.18 12.11 26.14
C GLU A 854 -7.25 10.73 25.44
N ARG A 855 -7.19 10.73 24.11
CA ARG A 855 -7.07 9.52 23.30
C ARG A 855 -5.66 8.97 23.40
N ARG A 856 -5.53 7.69 23.72
CA ARG A 856 -4.23 6.99 23.76
C ARG A 856 -3.58 6.94 22.38
N LEU A 857 -2.28 7.23 22.35
CA LEU A 857 -1.40 7.01 21.19
C LEU A 857 -1.55 5.58 20.62
N SER A 858 -1.53 5.49 19.29
CA SER A 858 -1.53 4.23 18.53
C SER A 858 -0.23 3.44 18.79
N ARG A 859 -0.24 2.12 18.55
CA ARG A 859 1.00 1.31 18.67
C ARG A 859 2.06 1.75 17.65
N ARG A 860 1.64 2.17 16.45
CA ARG A 860 2.52 2.66 15.38
C ARG A 860 3.13 4.03 15.75
N GLN A 861 2.31 4.97 16.25
CA GLN A 861 2.78 6.27 16.77
C GLN A 861 3.90 6.09 17.81
N LYS A 862 3.77 5.12 18.72
CA LYS A 862 4.80 4.87 19.76
C LYS A 862 6.13 4.28 19.27
N GLN A 863 6.18 3.73 18.06
CA GLN A 863 7.39 3.09 17.50
C GLN A 863 8.19 4.06 16.61
N PHE A 864 7.51 5.09 16.12
CA PHE A 864 8.04 6.18 15.30
C PHE A 864 7.87 7.56 15.96
N ALA A 865 7.67 7.56 17.28
CA ALA A 865 7.90 8.76 18.07
C ALA A 865 9.40 9.05 18.02
N ALA A 866 9.79 9.84 17.02
CA ALA A 866 11.06 10.56 17.04
C ALA A 866 11.14 11.36 18.36
N PRO A 867 12.34 11.56 18.93
CA PRO A 867 12.50 12.51 20.03
C PRO A 867 11.98 13.89 19.57
N THR A 868 11.40 14.67 20.48
CA THR A 868 10.81 15.96 20.08
C THR A 868 11.92 16.93 19.63
N GLU A 869 12.03 17.18 18.33
CA GLU A 869 12.94 18.20 17.82
C GLU A 869 12.26 19.56 17.96
N VAL A 870 12.93 20.48 18.63
CA VAL A 870 12.49 21.88 18.78
C VAL A 870 13.67 22.76 18.41
N GLN A 871 13.46 23.66 17.46
CA GLN A 871 14.46 24.57 16.90
C GLN A 871 13.85 25.97 16.84
N LEU A 872 14.50 26.96 17.45
CA LEU A 872 14.16 28.38 17.32
C LEU A 872 15.27 29.06 16.51
N SER A 873 14.87 29.81 15.49
CA SER A 873 15.75 30.61 14.63
C SER A 873 15.19 32.02 14.47
N THR A 874 16.05 33.02 14.66
CA THR A 874 15.74 34.44 14.48
C THR A 874 16.68 34.97 13.39
N VAL A 875 16.11 35.63 12.38
CA VAL A 875 16.88 36.30 11.33
C VAL A 875 17.31 37.68 11.85
N PRO A 876 18.50 38.20 11.53
CA PRO A 876 18.87 39.58 11.85
C PRO A 876 17.79 40.57 11.38
N ASP A 877 17.55 41.60 12.17
CA ASP A 877 16.56 42.67 11.94
C ASP A 877 15.09 42.22 11.78
N ALA A 878 14.77 40.95 12.03
CA ALA A 878 13.39 40.45 12.02
C ALA A 878 12.61 40.82 13.29
N SER A 879 11.32 41.13 13.12
CA SER A 879 10.39 41.44 14.21
C SER A 879 9.84 40.22 14.96
N SER A 880 10.10 39.00 14.47
CA SER A 880 9.66 37.75 15.12
C SER A 880 10.69 36.62 14.96
N SER A 881 10.52 35.56 15.76
CA SER A 881 11.32 34.35 15.71
C SER A 881 10.53 33.18 15.13
N THR A 882 11.16 32.37 14.28
CA THR A 882 10.57 31.12 13.79
C THR A 882 10.89 29.98 14.75
N LEU A 883 9.86 29.36 15.31
CA LEU A 883 9.95 28.18 16.17
C LEU A 883 9.36 26.96 15.44
N ARG A 884 10.22 25.98 15.14
CA ARG A 884 9.85 24.71 14.50
C ARG A 884 9.75 23.61 15.57
N VAL A 885 8.59 22.93 15.61
CA VAL A 885 8.29 21.83 16.53
C VAL A 885 7.98 20.57 15.73
N VAL A 886 8.76 19.53 15.96
CA VAL A 886 8.59 18.20 15.35
C VAL A 886 8.26 17.20 16.44
N ALA A 887 7.12 16.53 16.34
CA ALA A 887 6.66 15.56 17.34
C ALA A 887 5.80 14.44 16.71
N ALA A 888 5.55 13.37 17.47
CA ALA A 888 4.49 12.43 17.13
C ALA A 888 3.12 13.11 17.26
N ASP A 889 2.23 12.91 16.27
CA ASP A 889 0.88 13.48 16.33
C ASP A 889 0.06 12.84 17.48
N ARG A 890 -0.75 13.67 18.14
CA ARG A 890 -1.69 13.22 19.18
C ARG A 890 -2.85 14.21 19.35
N PRO A 891 -4.08 13.71 19.60
CA PRO A 891 -5.22 14.56 19.91
C PRO A 891 -4.92 15.55 21.04
N GLY A 892 -5.07 16.84 20.74
CA GLY A 892 -4.78 17.94 21.67
C GLY A 892 -3.34 18.47 21.66
N LEU A 893 -2.42 17.93 20.85
CA LEU A 893 -1.02 18.37 20.78
C LEU A 893 -0.86 19.89 20.66
N LEU A 894 -1.53 20.50 19.68
CA LEU A 894 -1.49 21.94 19.45
C LEU A 894 -2.04 22.77 20.63
N ALA A 895 -2.99 22.22 21.41
CA ALA A 895 -3.51 22.88 22.61
C ALA A 895 -2.57 22.72 23.83
N HIS A 896 -1.69 21.71 23.85
CA HIS A 896 -0.57 21.64 24.80
C HIS A 896 0.53 22.65 24.42
N ILE A 897 0.88 22.73 23.13
CA ILE A 897 1.86 23.69 22.61
C ILE A 897 1.39 25.14 22.88
N GLY A 898 0.13 25.46 22.58
CA GLY A 898 -0.45 26.78 22.85
C GLY A 898 -0.49 27.19 24.34
N ARG A 899 -0.44 26.23 25.28
CA ARG A 899 -0.28 26.50 26.73
C ARG A 899 1.18 26.70 27.12
N LEU A 900 2.09 25.95 26.52
CA LEU A 900 3.54 26.11 26.73
C LEU A 900 4.03 27.50 26.32
N PHE A 901 3.47 28.09 25.26
CA PHE A 901 3.79 29.48 24.89
C PHE A 901 3.42 30.47 25.99
N ILE A 902 2.26 30.30 26.65
CA ILE A 902 1.84 31.13 27.78
C ILE A 902 2.71 30.88 29.02
N GLU A 903 3.10 29.63 29.31
CA GLU A 903 4.09 29.30 30.36
C GLU A 903 5.47 29.91 30.10
N LEU A 904 5.82 30.20 28.84
CA LEU A 904 7.11 30.74 28.41
C LEU A 904 7.07 32.25 28.12
N GLU A 905 5.90 32.88 28.25
CA GLU A 905 5.63 34.29 27.94
C GLU A 905 5.83 34.69 26.46
N LEU A 906 5.61 33.71 25.56
CA LEU A 906 5.63 33.88 24.11
C LEU A 906 4.22 34.18 23.56
N ALA A 907 4.11 35.20 22.71
CA ALA A 907 2.96 35.42 21.85
C ALA A 907 3.17 34.67 20.53
N VAL A 908 2.09 34.11 19.97
CA VAL A 908 2.08 33.55 18.60
C VAL A 908 1.50 34.60 17.67
N THR A 909 2.21 34.95 16.61
CA THR A 909 1.65 35.73 15.49
C THR A 909 1.06 34.80 14.43
N ARG A 910 1.70 33.65 14.20
CA ARG A 910 1.35 32.71 13.12
C ARG A 910 1.65 31.27 13.46
N ALA A 911 0.86 30.34 12.92
CA ALA A 911 1.07 28.89 13.06
C ALA A 911 0.71 28.11 11.78
N ARG A 912 1.64 27.30 11.28
CA ARG A 912 1.46 26.36 10.17
C ARG A 912 1.49 24.94 10.72
N ILE A 913 0.40 24.19 10.53
CA ILE A 913 0.15 22.92 11.24
C ILE A 913 0.27 21.75 10.27
N THR A 914 1.48 21.21 10.12
CA THR A 914 1.80 20.25 9.05
C THR A 914 1.72 18.81 9.57
N THR A 915 0.51 18.26 9.66
CA THR A 915 0.33 16.83 9.94
C THR A 915 0.74 15.98 8.72
N LEU A 916 1.71 15.09 8.93
CA LEU A 916 2.27 14.17 7.94
C LEU A 916 2.10 12.74 8.48
N GLY A 917 0.92 12.16 8.24
CA GLY A 917 0.57 10.83 8.72
C GLY A 917 0.40 10.78 10.24
N GLU A 918 1.42 10.28 10.94
CA GLU A 918 1.45 10.07 12.40
C GLU A 918 2.50 10.99 13.10
N ARG A 919 3.08 11.96 12.37
CA ARG A 919 4.04 12.98 12.82
C ARG A 919 3.52 14.38 12.46
N VAL A 920 3.80 15.37 13.32
CA VAL A 920 3.65 16.80 12.97
C VAL A 920 5.01 17.44 12.67
N GLU A 921 4.98 18.44 11.81
CA GLU A 921 6.01 19.45 11.67
C GLU A 921 5.32 20.81 11.72
N ASP A 922 5.10 21.31 12.93
CA ASP A 922 4.40 22.56 13.16
C ASP A 922 5.43 23.71 13.22
N VAL A 923 5.15 24.80 12.52
CA VAL A 923 6.02 25.99 12.46
C VAL A 923 5.24 27.18 12.98
N PHE A 924 5.80 27.86 13.98
CA PHE A 924 5.21 29.01 14.63
C PHE A 924 6.10 30.24 14.41
N GLU A 925 5.49 31.38 14.16
CA GLU A 925 6.14 32.68 14.32
C GLU A 925 5.75 33.20 15.71
N VAL A 926 6.76 33.53 16.53
CA VAL A 926 6.59 33.91 17.93
C VAL A 926 7.38 35.16 18.28
N THR A 927 6.86 35.92 19.24
CA THR A 927 7.49 37.10 19.84
C THR A 927 7.44 37.02 21.35
N GLU A 928 8.30 37.79 22.03
CA GLU A 928 8.18 38.01 23.47
C GLU A 928 7.03 39.01 23.76
N ARG A 929 6.65 39.19 25.03
CA ARG A 929 5.50 40.05 25.42
C ARG A 929 5.57 41.51 24.94
N ASP A 930 6.78 42.04 24.73
CA ASP A 930 7.02 43.38 24.20
C ASP A 930 6.93 43.46 22.67
N ARG A 931 6.56 42.35 22.01
CA ARG A 931 6.49 42.14 20.56
C ARG A 931 7.86 42.14 19.85
N THR A 932 8.96 41.94 20.57
CA THR A 932 10.28 41.72 19.97
C THR A 932 10.53 40.25 19.62
N ALA A 933 11.51 40.00 18.75
CA ALA A 933 12.00 38.66 18.46
C ALA A 933 12.91 38.12 19.58
N VAL A 934 12.89 36.80 19.80
CA VAL A 934 13.79 36.11 20.74
C VAL A 934 15.21 36.14 20.17
N THR A 935 15.98 37.15 20.56
CA THR A 935 17.36 37.38 20.10
C THR A 935 18.41 36.74 21.02
N GLU A 936 18.13 36.58 22.31
CA GLU A 936 19.08 35.97 23.25
C GLU A 936 19.16 34.45 23.05
N ARG A 937 20.38 33.96 22.80
CA ARG A 937 20.64 32.53 22.58
C ARG A 937 20.24 31.65 23.77
N ALA A 938 20.54 32.08 25.00
CA ALA A 938 20.22 31.31 26.21
C ALA A 938 18.70 31.18 26.42
N ARG A 939 17.94 32.26 26.19
CA ARG A 939 16.47 32.28 26.19
C ARG A 939 15.89 31.33 25.14
N ALA A 940 16.40 31.39 23.90
CA ALA A 940 15.98 30.50 22.82
C ALA A 940 16.24 29.01 23.13
N ASP A 941 17.43 28.66 23.60
CA ASP A 941 17.78 27.26 23.93
C ASP A 941 16.96 26.74 25.14
N ALA A 942 16.64 27.61 26.13
CA ALA A 942 15.77 27.29 27.25
C ALA A 942 14.29 27.06 26.83
N ILE A 943 13.77 27.88 25.91
CA ILE A 943 12.45 27.68 25.28
C ILE A 943 12.41 26.32 24.57
N CYS A 944 13.41 26.03 23.75
CA CYS A 944 13.50 24.75 23.02
C CYS A 944 13.57 23.54 23.98
N ALA A 945 14.34 23.63 25.07
CA ALA A 945 14.41 22.58 26.08
C ALA A 945 13.07 22.37 26.80
N ARG A 946 12.42 23.44 27.30
CA ARG A 946 11.15 23.34 28.03
C ARG A 946 10.04 22.72 27.20
N ILE A 947 9.94 23.09 25.92
CA ILE A 947 8.93 22.52 25.01
C ILE A 947 9.23 21.04 24.74
N ARG A 948 10.49 20.69 24.46
CA ARG A 948 10.94 19.31 24.26
C ARG A 948 10.61 18.41 25.45
N ASP A 949 11.03 18.80 26.64
CA ASP A 949 10.83 18.03 27.87
C ASP A 949 9.34 17.78 28.18
N HIS A 950 8.48 18.79 27.99
CA HIS A 950 7.04 18.63 28.19
C HIS A 950 6.44 17.67 27.14
N LEU A 951 6.79 17.82 25.87
CA LEU A 951 6.26 16.99 24.79
C LEU A 951 6.77 15.54 24.86
N ASP A 952 8.00 15.30 25.33
CA ASP A 952 8.54 13.95 25.58
C ASP A 952 7.96 13.34 26.87
N ALA A 953 7.70 14.13 27.93
CA ALA A 953 7.00 13.66 29.13
C ALA A 953 5.55 13.22 28.84
N LEU A 954 4.84 13.91 27.94
CA LEU A 954 3.54 13.48 27.41
C LEU A 954 3.64 12.17 26.59
N SER A 955 4.79 11.89 25.96
CA SER A 955 5.03 10.64 25.25
C SER A 955 5.32 9.47 26.22
N ALA A 956 6.12 9.73 27.27
CA ALA A 956 6.53 8.75 28.26
C ALA A 956 5.39 8.34 29.22
N SER A 957 4.58 9.31 29.70
CA SER A 957 3.48 9.08 30.66
C SER A 957 2.36 8.16 30.13
N GLY A 958 2.29 7.96 28.80
CA GLY A 958 1.44 6.95 28.18
C GLY A 958 1.93 5.49 28.33
N GLY A 959 3.04 5.23 29.03
CA GLY A 959 3.67 3.93 29.19
C GLY A 959 3.58 3.33 30.60
N ARG A 960 3.00 2.14 30.73
CA ARG A 960 3.34 1.24 31.85
C ARG A 960 4.65 0.54 31.49
N ALA A 961 5.67 0.67 32.33
CA ALA A 961 6.98 0.08 32.07
C ALA A 961 6.86 -1.43 31.75
N PRO A 962 7.68 -1.98 30.82
CA PRO A 962 7.76 -3.42 30.63
C PRO A 962 8.14 -4.08 31.95
N ARG A 963 7.50 -5.20 32.28
CA ARG A 963 8.02 -6.03 33.39
C ARG A 963 9.43 -6.48 33.03
N PRO A 964 10.41 -6.40 33.95
CA PRO A 964 11.68 -7.06 33.73
C PRO A 964 11.42 -8.57 33.48
N PRO A 965 12.25 -9.25 32.67
CA PRO A 965 12.16 -10.69 32.54
C PRO A 965 12.29 -11.34 33.92
N PRO A 966 11.61 -12.47 34.18
CA PRO A 966 11.81 -13.20 35.42
C PRO A 966 13.30 -13.58 35.53
N SER A 967 13.94 -13.15 36.63
CA SER A 967 15.31 -13.56 36.94
C SER A 967 15.39 -15.10 36.95
N PRO A 968 16.45 -15.70 36.39
CA PRO A 968 16.61 -17.15 36.43
C PRO A 968 16.56 -17.64 37.88
N PRO A 969 15.93 -18.81 38.15
CA PRO A 969 15.87 -19.34 39.51
C PRO A 969 17.30 -19.61 40.01
N PRO A 970 17.62 -19.34 41.29
CA PRO A 970 18.93 -19.63 41.83
C PRO A 970 19.20 -21.14 41.75
N CYS A 971 20.34 -21.52 41.16
CA CYS A 971 20.76 -22.92 41.05
C CYS A 971 21.08 -23.50 42.44
N ALA A 972 20.08 -24.10 43.07
CA ALA A 972 20.24 -24.85 44.31
C ALA A 972 21.01 -26.15 44.07
N PHE A 973 22.34 -26.07 44.09
CA PHE A 973 23.21 -27.24 44.21
C PHE A 973 22.99 -27.89 45.59
N VAL A 974 22.23 -28.99 45.61
CA VAL A 974 22.11 -29.87 46.78
C VAL A 974 23.10 -31.02 46.62
N LEU A 975 23.94 -31.24 47.61
CA LEU A 975 24.91 -32.35 47.61
C LEU A 975 24.18 -33.69 47.75
N PHE A 976 24.68 -34.70 47.05
CA PHE A 976 24.83 -36.03 47.65
C PHE A 976 26.25 -36.53 47.42
N CYS A 977 26.77 -37.28 48.40
CA CYS A 977 28.18 -37.69 48.46
C CYS A 977 28.30 -39.22 48.54
N THR A 978 29.54 -39.72 48.67
CA THR A 978 29.98 -41.13 48.56
C THR A 978 30.01 -41.67 47.12
N LYS A 979 31.06 -42.39 46.67
CA LYS A 979 32.27 -42.90 47.34
C LYS A 979 33.49 -42.88 46.38
N LEU A 980 34.69 -42.73 46.96
CA LEU A 980 36.04 -42.88 46.36
C LEU A 980 36.38 -44.39 46.13
N PRO A 981 37.54 -44.79 45.54
CA PRO A 981 38.73 -44.03 45.07
C PRO A 981 39.02 -44.27 43.54
N THR A 982 40.15 -43.96 42.86
CA THR A 982 41.59 -43.88 43.21
C THR A 982 42.45 -42.97 42.31
N ARG A 983 43.54 -42.44 42.91
CA ARG A 983 44.86 -42.12 42.33
C ARG A 983 45.01 -41.01 41.26
N CYS A 984 45.41 -39.84 41.76
CA CYS A 984 46.42 -38.94 41.14
C CYS A 984 47.82 -39.65 41.09
N PRO A 985 48.89 -39.13 40.43
CA PRO A 985 49.53 -37.85 40.81
C PRO A 985 50.08 -37.07 39.55
N PRO A 986 51.10 -36.15 39.59
CA PRO A 986 50.85 -34.73 39.31
C PRO A 986 51.96 -34.05 38.45
N LEU A 987 52.30 -32.77 38.75
CA LEU A 987 53.42 -31.92 38.24
C LEU A 987 53.12 -31.12 36.95
N ALA A 988 53.58 -29.87 36.77
CA ALA A 988 54.16 -28.91 37.73
C ALA A 988 54.01 -27.43 37.27
N GLN A 989 54.40 -26.53 38.17
CA GLN A 989 54.31 -25.06 38.14
C GLN A 989 55.23 -24.38 37.09
N THR A 990 54.92 -23.14 36.70
CA THR A 990 55.90 -22.01 36.69
C THR A 990 55.19 -20.66 36.90
N LYS A 991 55.92 -19.62 37.34
CA LYS A 991 55.46 -18.25 37.63
C LYS A 991 56.10 -17.21 36.66
N PRO A 992 55.70 -15.92 36.66
CA PRO A 992 56.08 -14.92 35.64
C PRO A 992 57.43 -14.22 35.95
N PRO A 993 57.88 -13.19 35.19
CA PRO A 993 57.47 -11.81 35.52
C PRO A 993 57.50 -10.75 34.36
N ASN A 994 57.32 -9.48 34.76
CA ASN A 994 57.80 -8.22 34.16
C ASN A 994 56.99 -7.39 33.14
N ALA A 995 56.99 -6.08 33.42
CA ALA A 995 56.73 -4.92 32.55
C ALA A 995 57.85 -3.88 32.82
N PRO A 996 58.03 -2.85 31.98
CA PRO A 996 58.05 -1.45 32.47
C PRO A 996 57.53 -0.43 31.41
N ALA A 997 57.62 0.91 31.59
CA ALA A 997 57.16 1.80 32.67
C ALA A 997 57.42 3.28 32.28
N GLY A 998 56.69 4.24 32.87
CA GLY A 998 56.96 5.70 32.80
C GLY A 998 55.85 6.54 32.12
N ALA A 999 55.53 7.77 32.54
CA ALA A 999 55.98 8.52 33.73
C ALA A 999 54.92 9.55 34.21
N HIS A 1000 55.11 10.08 35.43
CA HIS A 1000 54.31 11.09 36.16
C HIS A 1000 55.24 12.28 36.56
N PRO A 1001 54.89 13.31 37.37
CA PRO A 1001 53.68 13.58 38.20
C PRO A 1001 53.07 14.99 37.88
N GLN A 1002 52.16 15.67 38.62
CA GLN A 1002 51.69 15.68 40.03
C GLN A 1002 50.15 15.97 40.05
N ARG A 1003 49.39 16.35 41.11
CA ARG A 1003 49.57 16.75 42.54
C ARG A 1003 48.28 16.32 43.31
N LYS A 1004 48.32 15.91 44.59
CA LYS A 1004 47.86 16.63 45.82
C LYS A 1004 46.59 17.50 45.65
N LEU A 1005 45.54 17.46 46.49
CA LEU A 1005 45.26 16.87 47.84
C LEU A 1005 43.69 16.88 48.05
N HIS A 1006 42.97 16.24 49.01
CA HIS A 1006 43.26 15.31 50.12
C HIS A 1006 42.01 14.49 50.60
N GLU A 1007 42.23 13.65 51.63
CA GLU A 1007 41.40 13.20 52.78
C GLU A 1007 40.29 14.16 53.33
N SER A 1008 39.32 13.76 54.19
CA SER A 1008 38.86 12.45 54.73
C SER A 1008 37.52 12.60 55.51
N LEU A 1009 37.06 11.52 56.19
CA LEU A 1009 35.98 11.45 57.21
C LEU A 1009 34.52 11.56 56.67
N HIS A 1010 33.46 11.05 57.32
CA HIS A 1010 33.34 10.40 58.65
C HIS A 1010 32.47 9.10 58.60
N ARG A 1011 32.07 8.56 59.76
CA ARG A 1011 31.56 7.16 59.93
C ARG A 1011 30.03 7.02 59.86
N ARG A 1012 29.60 5.79 59.50
CA ARG A 1012 28.32 5.12 59.85
C ARG A 1012 27.87 5.40 61.30
N PRO A 1013 26.57 5.26 61.61
CA PRO A 1013 26.07 3.94 62.07
C PRO A 1013 24.75 3.50 61.42
N ALA A 1014 24.36 2.25 61.67
CA ALA A 1014 23.03 1.71 61.41
C ALA A 1014 22.55 0.93 62.64
N THR A 1015 21.31 1.16 63.10
CA THR A 1015 20.72 0.46 64.25
C THR A 1015 19.19 0.40 64.17
N LEU A 1016 18.65 -0.81 64.41
CA LEU A 1016 17.45 -1.18 65.18
C LEU A 1016 16.22 -0.22 65.15
N SER A 1017 15.02 -0.59 64.65
CA SER A 1017 14.17 -1.79 64.90
C SER A 1017 13.31 -1.74 66.19
N LEU A 1018 12.03 -2.11 66.03
CA LEU A 1018 11.01 -2.54 67.02
C LEU A 1018 10.16 -1.52 67.84
N ARG A 1019 8.83 -1.77 67.75
CA ARG A 1019 7.81 -1.87 68.83
C ARG A 1019 6.99 -0.66 69.35
N THR A 1020 5.78 -0.57 68.80
CA THR A 1020 4.45 -0.64 69.50
C THR A 1020 4.07 0.30 70.66
N LEU A 1021 2.98 1.05 70.44
CA LEU A 1021 1.77 1.21 71.31
C LEU A 1021 0.62 1.65 70.37
N LYS A 1022 -0.64 1.15 70.32
CA LYS A 1022 -1.56 0.34 71.14
C LYS A 1022 -2.62 1.18 71.89
N ARG A 1023 -3.89 0.72 71.86
CA ARG A 1023 -5.19 1.42 72.12
C ARG A 1023 -5.71 2.16 70.87
N ALA A 1024 -6.93 1.98 70.33
CA ALA A 1024 -8.20 1.37 70.78
C ALA A 1024 -9.07 2.22 71.74
N GLU A 1025 -10.39 2.01 71.63
CA GLU A 1025 -11.50 2.80 72.22
C GLU A 1025 -11.78 4.17 71.51
N GLY A 1026 -13.03 4.58 71.26
CA GLY A 1026 -14.30 3.89 71.53
C GLY A 1026 -15.52 4.42 70.73
N ARG A 1027 -16.65 3.69 70.82
CA ARG A 1027 -17.99 4.12 70.39
C ARG A 1027 -18.71 4.85 71.54
N PRO A 1028 -19.66 5.76 71.24
CA PRO A 1028 -21.08 5.44 71.49
C PRO A 1028 -21.95 5.65 70.22
N ARG A 1029 -22.87 4.75 69.84
CA ARG A 1029 -24.28 4.60 70.31
C ARG A 1029 -25.27 5.71 69.87
N ALA A 1030 -26.01 5.44 68.79
CA ALA A 1030 -27.41 5.84 68.52
C ALA A 1030 -27.79 5.37 67.08
N THR A 1031 -28.96 4.82 66.74
CA THR A 1031 -30.05 4.20 67.53
C THR A 1031 -30.74 3.12 66.66
N HIS A 1032 -31.86 2.55 67.11
CA HIS A 1032 -32.57 1.44 66.45
C HIS A 1032 -33.13 1.72 65.04
N GLN A 1033 -33.21 0.62 64.28
CA GLN A 1033 -34.27 0.19 63.35
C GLN A 1033 -35.71 0.65 63.71
N PRO A 1034 -36.71 0.65 62.78
CA PRO A 1034 -36.97 -0.49 61.89
C PRO A 1034 -37.48 -0.18 60.45
N ALA A 1035 -37.68 -1.27 59.71
CA ALA A 1035 -38.26 -1.33 58.36
C ALA A 1035 -39.80 -1.21 58.38
N ALA A 1036 -40.42 -0.93 57.22
CA ALA A 1036 -41.49 -1.77 56.63
C ALA A 1036 -42.12 -1.19 55.34
N ARG A 1037 -42.80 -2.07 54.58
CA ARG A 1037 -44.09 -1.92 53.84
C ARG A 1037 -44.49 -0.49 53.35
N SER A 1038 -44.59 -0.20 52.05
CA SER A 1038 -45.44 -0.76 50.97
C SER A 1038 -46.87 -0.17 50.83
N ALA A 1039 -47.05 0.62 49.76
CA ALA A 1039 -48.25 0.79 48.92
C ALA A 1039 -49.51 1.55 49.44
N LEU A 1040 -50.31 2.01 48.46
CA LEU A 1040 -51.64 2.67 48.54
C LEU A 1040 -51.61 4.13 49.06
N HIS A 1041 -52.56 5.05 48.75
CA HIS A 1041 -53.78 5.07 47.89
C HIS A 1041 -53.60 6.16 46.78
N ARG A 1042 -54.27 6.23 45.61
CA ARG A 1042 -55.53 5.70 45.00
C ARG A 1042 -56.82 6.53 45.25
N ARG A 1043 -57.26 7.26 44.18
CA ARG A 1043 -58.62 7.81 43.82
C ARG A 1043 -58.65 9.36 43.61
N ALA A 1044 -59.55 9.98 42.82
CA ALA A 1044 -60.38 9.56 41.66
C ALA A 1044 -61.10 10.78 41.01
N GLU A 1045 -61.91 10.55 39.96
CA GLU A 1045 -63.03 11.40 39.45
C GLU A 1045 -62.68 12.70 38.65
N ALA A 1046 -63.48 13.18 37.67
CA ALA A 1046 -64.55 12.57 36.85
C ALA A 1046 -64.99 13.43 35.62
N ARG A 1047 -65.43 12.77 34.52
CA ARG A 1047 -66.49 13.17 33.51
C ARG A 1047 -66.37 14.51 32.72
N ALA A 1048 -67.08 14.77 31.60
CA ALA A 1048 -67.61 13.95 30.48
C ALA A 1048 -68.19 14.84 29.32
N ALA A 1049 -68.29 14.30 28.09
CA ALA A 1049 -69.09 14.78 26.91
C ALA A 1049 -68.72 16.14 26.25
N GLY A 1050 -69.06 16.43 24.97
CA GLY A 1050 -69.62 15.57 23.91
C GLY A 1050 -69.90 16.27 22.54
N LEU A 1051 -69.94 15.47 21.47
CA LEU A 1051 -70.65 15.60 20.16
C LEU A 1051 -71.02 16.98 19.55
N HIS A 1052 -70.64 17.24 18.28
CA HIS A 1052 -71.53 17.03 17.10
C HIS A 1052 -70.88 17.26 15.70
N HIS A 1053 -71.59 16.85 14.63
CA HIS A 1053 -71.18 16.83 13.20
C HIS A 1053 -71.69 18.00 12.35
N ARG A 1054 -70.97 18.34 11.26
CA ARG A 1054 -71.42 18.43 9.83
C ARG A 1054 -70.23 18.86 8.93
N GLY A 1055 -70.04 18.39 7.68
CA GLY A 1055 -70.71 17.32 6.92
C GLY A 1055 -70.10 17.13 5.49
N ALA A 1056 -70.45 16.01 4.82
CA ALA A 1056 -70.14 15.59 3.42
C ALA A 1056 -68.65 15.46 2.98
N ARG A 1057 -68.11 14.41 2.30
CA ARG A 1057 -68.53 13.36 1.32
C ARG A 1057 -68.29 13.74 -0.17
N PRO A 1058 -68.00 12.77 -1.09
CA PRO A 1058 -67.67 11.34 -0.94
C PRO A 1058 -66.45 10.83 -1.78
N ARG A 1059 -66.19 9.51 -1.72
CA ARG A 1059 -65.33 8.74 -2.65
C ARG A 1059 -66.11 8.28 -3.90
N GLY A 1060 -65.45 7.91 -5.00
CA GLY A 1060 -66.08 7.11 -6.07
C GLY A 1060 -65.20 6.82 -7.30
N THR A 1061 -65.07 5.55 -7.71
CA THR A 1061 -64.28 5.09 -8.87
C THR A 1061 -65.17 4.58 -10.02
N LEU A 1062 -64.83 4.92 -11.27
CA LEU A 1062 -65.12 4.22 -12.55
C LEU A 1062 -64.24 4.94 -13.62
N ALA A 1063 -63.35 4.37 -14.44
CA ALA A 1063 -63.19 3.08 -15.13
C ALA A 1063 -63.95 2.94 -16.48
N ARG A 1064 -63.30 3.29 -17.61
CA ARG A 1064 -63.24 2.49 -18.88
C ARG A 1064 -62.40 3.16 -20.01
N ARG A 1065 -62.16 2.37 -21.07
CA ARG A 1065 -61.53 2.68 -22.40
C ARG A 1065 -62.61 3.29 -23.37
N PRO A 1066 -62.45 3.47 -24.72
CA PRO A 1066 -61.34 3.13 -25.66
C PRO A 1066 -61.08 4.07 -26.88
N PHE A 1067 -60.10 3.71 -27.74
CA PHE A 1067 -59.88 4.15 -29.16
C PHE A 1067 -59.78 5.70 -29.41
N GLY A 1068 -59.42 6.23 -30.60
CA GLY A 1068 -58.77 5.68 -31.80
C GLY A 1068 -59.05 6.50 -33.08
N LEU A 1069 -57.99 6.84 -33.85
CA LEU A 1069 -57.98 7.36 -35.26
C LEU A 1069 -58.40 8.82 -35.59
N SER A 1070 -57.72 9.36 -36.62
CA SER A 1070 -58.17 10.31 -37.68
C SER A 1070 -58.44 11.83 -37.46
N ALA A 1071 -57.40 12.64 -37.63
CA ALA A 1071 -57.24 13.80 -38.54
C ALA A 1071 -58.37 14.83 -38.88
N ASN A 1072 -58.06 16.14 -38.63
CA ASN A 1072 -58.29 17.36 -39.47
C ASN A 1072 -59.74 17.92 -39.69
N PRO A 1073 -59.93 19.17 -40.21
CA PRO A 1073 -59.22 20.47 -40.00
C PRO A 1073 -60.14 21.75 -39.95
N ARG A 1074 -59.53 22.97 -39.91
CA ARG A 1074 -60.10 24.35 -40.19
C ARG A 1074 -60.91 24.99 -39.04
N ARG A 1075 -61.07 26.33 -38.90
CA ARG A 1075 -60.76 27.59 -39.65
C ARG A 1075 -60.72 28.77 -38.61
N ARG A 1076 -60.48 30.10 -38.81
CA ARG A 1076 -60.24 31.10 -39.90
C ARG A 1076 -59.62 32.38 -39.23
N ARG A 1077 -59.15 33.39 -40.02
CA ARG A 1077 -58.66 34.76 -39.64
C ARG A 1077 -57.19 34.83 -39.15
N THR A 1078 -56.33 35.79 -39.55
CA THR A 1078 -56.38 36.83 -40.62
C THR A 1078 -54.95 37.12 -41.14
N ALA A 1079 -54.77 37.87 -42.24
CA ALA A 1079 -53.48 37.99 -42.95
C ALA A 1079 -53.21 39.37 -43.57
N ARG A 1080 -51.95 39.65 -43.99
CA ARG A 1080 -51.63 40.61 -45.08
C ARG A 1080 -50.21 40.44 -45.68
N ARG A 1081 -50.13 40.63 -47.01
CA ARG A 1081 -48.94 40.87 -47.90
C ARG A 1081 -47.92 39.71 -47.99
N HIS A 1082 -47.81 38.99 -49.12
CA HIS A 1082 -47.22 39.32 -50.46
C HIS A 1082 -45.71 38.98 -50.52
N CYS A 1083 -45.14 38.28 -51.53
CA CYS A 1083 -45.73 37.67 -52.74
C CYS A 1083 -44.86 36.53 -53.34
N LEU A 1084 -45.51 35.51 -53.94
CA LEU A 1084 -45.28 34.88 -55.28
C LEU A 1084 -43.86 34.43 -55.75
N VAL A 1085 -43.63 33.34 -56.51
CA VAL A 1085 -44.35 32.09 -56.93
C VAL A 1085 -43.33 31.26 -57.79
N ASP A 1086 -43.39 29.95 -58.09
CA ASP A 1086 -43.84 28.70 -57.43
C ASP A 1086 -43.47 27.49 -58.37
N ARG A 1087 -43.50 26.25 -57.86
CA ARG A 1087 -43.60 24.92 -58.55
C ARG A 1087 -42.39 24.16 -59.16
N PRO A 1088 -42.41 22.80 -59.06
CA PRO A 1088 -41.70 21.79 -59.90
C PRO A 1088 -42.69 21.01 -60.82
N PRO A 1089 -42.35 19.85 -61.49
CA PRO A 1089 -42.45 18.53 -60.82
C PRO A 1089 -41.68 17.28 -61.38
N LEU A 1090 -41.52 16.27 -60.51
CA LEU A 1090 -41.60 14.80 -60.67
C LEU A 1090 -41.46 14.04 -62.03
N ARG A 1091 -40.66 12.95 -61.98
CA ARG A 1091 -40.83 11.58 -62.58
C ARG A 1091 -40.78 11.35 -64.12
N HIS A 1092 -40.05 10.31 -64.55
CA HIS A 1092 -40.65 9.06 -65.08
C HIS A 1092 -39.69 7.83 -65.12
N ARG A 1093 -40.15 6.66 -65.62
CA ARG A 1093 -39.44 5.35 -65.67
C ARG A 1093 -38.94 4.99 -67.09
N ALA A 1094 -37.85 4.22 -67.18
CA ALA A 1094 -37.53 3.29 -68.29
C ALA A 1094 -36.68 2.09 -67.81
N ARG A 1095 -36.33 1.14 -68.70
CA ARG A 1095 -35.60 -0.13 -68.41
C ARG A 1095 -34.45 -0.36 -69.41
N SER A 1096 -33.59 -1.36 -69.09
CA SER A 1096 -32.65 -2.12 -69.95
C SER A 1096 -31.31 -1.49 -70.34
N GLY A 1097 -30.32 -2.36 -70.61
CA GLY A 1097 -29.00 -2.06 -71.18
C GLY A 1097 -27.83 -2.37 -70.25
N ASP A 1098 -27.02 -3.38 -70.58
CA ASP A 1098 -25.77 -3.75 -69.89
C ASP A 1098 -24.62 -2.75 -70.16
N GLY A 1099 -23.58 -2.77 -69.32
CA GLY A 1099 -22.31 -2.07 -69.60
C GLY A 1099 -21.50 -1.68 -68.35
N SER A 1100 -20.58 -2.53 -67.90
CA SER A 1100 -19.72 -2.27 -66.74
C SER A 1100 -18.33 -1.75 -67.13
N ALA A 1101 -17.92 -0.58 -66.64
CA ALA A 1101 -16.53 -0.29 -66.22
C ALA A 1101 -16.41 0.96 -65.33
N ALA A 1102 -15.38 0.99 -64.50
CA ALA A 1102 -15.06 1.99 -63.48
C ALA A 1102 -15.02 3.47 -63.93
N GLY A 1103 -15.60 4.35 -63.11
CA GLY A 1103 -15.58 5.81 -63.28
C GLY A 1103 -14.45 6.54 -62.53
N GLU A 1104 -14.26 7.81 -62.85
CA GLU A 1104 -13.09 8.62 -62.46
C GLU A 1104 -13.30 9.62 -61.29
N ARG A 1105 -12.15 10.17 -60.88
CA ARG A 1105 -11.82 11.48 -60.29
C ARG A 1105 -12.91 12.58 -60.14
N HIS A 1106 -12.75 13.34 -59.05
CA HIS A 1106 -12.88 14.82 -58.92
C HIS A 1106 -12.71 15.64 -60.22
N PRO A 1107 -13.26 16.89 -60.37
CA PRO A 1107 -13.00 18.00 -59.41
C PRO A 1107 -13.94 19.25 -59.30
N ARG A 1108 -13.65 20.07 -58.26
CA ARG A 1108 -13.60 21.57 -58.14
C ARG A 1108 -14.61 22.53 -58.82
N GLY A 1109 -14.90 23.60 -58.08
CA GLY A 1109 -15.11 25.00 -58.54
C GLY A 1109 -15.20 25.96 -57.33
N ALA A 1110 -14.79 27.23 -57.35
CA ALA A 1110 -14.11 28.05 -58.38
C ALA A 1110 -13.47 29.33 -57.73
N VAL A 1111 -13.07 30.33 -58.54
CA VAL A 1111 -12.67 31.74 -58.17
C VAL A 1111 -11.23 31.93 -57.61
N LEU A 1112 -10.34 32.81 -58.14
CA LEU A 1112 -10.20 33.46 -59.48
C LEU A 1112 -8.74 33.98 -59.68
N ILE A 1113 -8.13 33.78 -60.88
CA ILE A 1113 -7.46 34.76 -61.80
C ILE A 1113 -6.45 35.83 -61.23
N ARG A 1114 -5.28 36.17 -61.82
CA ARG A 1114 -4.78 36.15 -63.23
C ARG A 1114 -3.22 36.07 -63.36
N SER A 1115 -2.73 35.78 -64.58
CA SER A 1115 -1.34 35.94 -65.11
C SER A 1115 -1.20 37.24 -65.97
N GLY A 1116 -0.06 37.67 -66.54
CA GLY A 1116 1.35 37.21 -66.55
C GLY A 1116 2.21 37.92 -67.62
N ASP A 1117 3.51 37.54 -67.71
CA ASP A 1117 4.51 37.72 -68.80
C ASP A 1117 4.97 39.10 -69.37
N ALA A 1118 6.31 39.24 -69.47
CA ALA A 1118 7.11 39.64 -70.66
C ALA A 1118 8.08 40.87 -70.62
N GLN A 1119 9.22 40.69 -71.33
CA GLN A 1119 10.20 41.67 -71.89
C GLN A 1119 11.39 42.21 -71.04
N ARG A 1120 12.29 42.95 -71.74
CA ARG A 1120 13.73 43.28 -71.51
C ARG A 1120 13.93 44.83 -71.53
N PRO A 1121 15.15 45.45 -71.40
CA PRO A 1121 16.37 45.20 -70.58
C PRO A 1121 17.04 46.51 -70.01
N ARG A 1122 18.30 46.40 -69.50
CA ARG A 1122 19.45 47.39 -69.46
C ARG A 1122 19.68 48.37 -68.27
N ARG A 1123 20.95 48.36 -67.81
CA ARG A 1123 21.78 49.41 -67.11
C ARG A 1123 21.37 49.81 -65.66
N GLY A 1124 22.30 50.08 -64.73
CA GLY A 1124 23.78 49.89 -64.73
C GLY A 1124 24.52 50.61 -63.58
N ALA A 1125 25.78 50.20 -63.31
CA ALA A 1125 26.77 50.74 -62.32
C ALA A 1125 26.43 50.63 -60.81
N GLY A 1126 27.38 50.47 -59.87
CA GLY A 1126 28.83 50.16 -60.00
C GLY A 1126 29.60 50.21 -58.64
N ALA A 1127 30.84 49.66 -58.62
CA ALA A 1127 32.00 49.95 -57.73
C ALA A 1127 31.92 49.82 -56.18
N ASP A 1128 32.97 49.66 -55.35
CA ASP A 1128 34.35 49.03 -55.36
C ASP A 1128 35.01 49.36 -53.97
N ALA A 1129 36.11 48.81 -53.40
CA ALA A 1129 36.93 47.58 -53.52
C ALA A 1129 37.93 47.49 -52.29
N GLU A 1130 38.99 46.65 -52.34
CA GLU A 1130 40.23 46.67 -51.48
C GLU A 1130 40.13 46.31 -49.96
N SER A 1131 41.21 46.15 -49.14
CA SER A 1131 42.55 45.46 -49.24
C SER A 1131 43.21 45.31 -47.82
N VAL A 1132 44.47 44.81 -47.62
CA VAL A 1132 44.88 43.38 -47.56
C VAL A 1132 46.18 43.11 -46.71
N LEU A 1133 46.40 41.88 -46.18
CA LEU A 1133 47.68 41.27 -45.64
C LEU A 1133 48.31 41.80 -44.30
N PRO A 1134 49.42 41.22 -43.71
CA PRO A 1134 50.26 40.03 -44.06
C PRO A 1134 50.76 38.99 -42.96
N ASP A 1135 51.22 37.81 -43.45
CA ASP A 1135 52.18 36.76 -42.93
C ASP A 1135 51.81 36.01 -41.58
N LEU A 1136 52.59 35.16 -40.84
CA LEU A 1136 54.04 34.83 -40.72
C LEU A 1136 54.35 33.36 -40.21
N ARG A 1137 54.90 32.46 -41.07
CA ARG A 1137 55.75 31.21 -40.83
C ARG A 1137 55.26 30.09 -39.84
N ARG A 1138 55.56 28.76 -39.94
CA ARG A 1138 56.28 27.78 -40.84
C ARG A 1138 55.91 26.33 -40.34
N GLY A 1139 56.17 25.18 -41.02
CA GLY A 1139 56.52 24.89 -42.42
C GLY A 1139 57.42 23.65 -42.73
N GLY A 1140 56.93 22.39 -42.70
CA GLY A 1140 57.47 21.23 -43.47
C GLY A 1140 57.91 19.94 -42.71
N PRO A 1141 58.27 18.81 -43.39
CA PRO A 1141 58.28 18.54 -44.85
C PRO A 1141 57.69 17.16 -45.35
N ALA A 1142 57.46 17.05 -46.68
CA ALA A 1142 57.41 15.85 -47.58
C ALA A 1142 56.40 14.67 -47.33
N GLU A 1143 55.74 14.01 -48.31
CA GLU A 1143 55.30 14.26 -49.72
C GLU A 1143 54.48 13.01 -50.22
N GLY A 1144 53.86 12.88 -51.40
CA GLY A 1144 53.63 13.78 -52.56
C GLY A 1144 53.03 13.04 -53.81
N GLY A 1145 52.07 13.67 -54.52
CA GLY A 1145 51.57 13.26 -55.87
C GLY A 1145 50.36 12.27 -55.96
N GLY A 1146 49.38 12.39 -56.88
CA GLY A 1146 49.03 13.51 -57.80
C GLY A 1146 47.95 13.18 -58.89
N THR A 1147 47.18 14.20 -59.35
CA THR A 1147 46.41 14.29 -60.65
C THR A 1147 45.17 13.35 -60.88
N VAL A 1148 44.11 13.60 -61.71
CA VAL A 1148 43.67 14.73 -62.62
C VAL A 1148 42.13 14.72 -62.99
N LEU A 1149 41.55 15.92 -63.23
CA LEU A 1149 40.37 16.40 -64.04
C LEU A 1149 39.05 15.60 -64.40
N ARG A 1150 37.92 16.34 -64.28
CA ARG A 1150 36.77 16.60 -65.25
C ARG A 1150 35.62 15.60 -65.60
N ALA A 1151 34.39 16.03 -65.23
CA ALA A 1151 33.25 16.46 -66.11
C ALA A 1151 32.15 15.52 -66.71
N CYS A 1152 30.93 16.09 -66.77
CA CYS A 1152 29.86 16.00 -67.80
C CYS A 1152 28.89 14.78 -67.99
N HIS A 1153 27.62 15.03 -67.61
CA HIS A 1153 26.39 15.04 -68.47
C HIS A 1153 25.59 13.76 -68.86
N ARG A 1154 24.26 13.84 -68.60
CA ARG A 1154 23.07 13.30 -69.36
C ARG A 1154 22.76 11.79 -69.55
N ARG A 1155 21.53 11.45 -69.09
CA ARG A 1155 20.43 10.69 -69.76
C ARG A 1155 20.61 9.20 -70.20
N ALA A 1156 19.94 8.34 -69.42
CA ALA A 1156 18.72 7.59 -69.78
C ALA A 1156 18.72 6.24 -70.57
N ARG A 1157 17.90 5.32 -70.03
CA ARG A 1157 16.97 4.34 -70.68
C ARG A 1157 17.46 2.95 -71.15
N LEU A 1158 16.54 1.98 -70.95
CA LEU A 1158 16.22 0.75 -71.72
C LEU A 1158 16.95 -0.61 -71.46
N ARG A 1159 16.24 -1.48 -70.73
CA ARG A 1159 15.69 -2.81 -71.13
C ARG A 1159 16.59 -4.00 -71.61
N ALA A 1160 16.34 -5.13 -70.91
CA ALA A 1160 15.92 -6.47 -71.41
C ALA A 1160 16.95 -7.58 -71.73
N GLY A 1161 16.45 -8.84 -71.70
CA GLY A 1161 17.18 -10.12 -71.89
C GLY A 1161 17.66 -10.75 -70.58
N ALA A 1162 17.08 -11.80 -69.95
CA ALA A 1162 16.01 -12.78 -70.23
C ALA A 1162 16.39 -14.04 -71.06
N GLY A 1163 16.31 -15.24 -70.43
CA GLY A 1163 16.19 -16.51 -71.18
C GLY A 1163 16.49 -17.86 -70.46
N ARG A 1164 15.43 -18.64 -70.14
CA ARG A 1164 15.36 -20.14 -70.09
C ARG A 1164 16.17 -20.87 -68.98
N GLY A 1165 15.78 -22.07 -68.48
CA GLY A 1165 14.51 -22.79 -68.64
C GLY A 1165 14.42 -24.17 -67.92
N VAL A 1166 13.34 -24.39 -67.17
CA VAL A 1166 12.41 -25.56 -67.18
C VAL A 1166 12.94 -27.03 -67.25
N ALA A 1167 12.66 -27.82 -66.19
CA ALA A 1167 12.38 -29.29 -66.16
C ALA A 1167 13.55 -30.29 -66.48
N ARG A 1168 13.54 -31.60 -66.14
CA ARG A 1168 12.66 -32.49 -65.31
C ARG A 1168 13.42 -33.80 -64.92
N ASP A 1169 12.87 -34.55 -63.96
CA ASP A 1169 12.93 -36.04 -63.73
C ASP A 1169 14.25 -36.85 -63.74
N GLY A 1170 14.37 -37.87 -62.86
CA GLY A 1170 15.19 -39.07 -63.17
C GLY A 1170 15.80 -39.92 -62.02
N ALA A 1171 15.25 -41.13 -61.80
CA ALA A 1171 15.90 -42.40 -61.43
C ALA A 1171 16.87 -42.57 -60.21
N CYS A 1172 16.36 -43.23 -59.15
CA CYS A 1172 16.79 -44.53 -58.62
C CYS A 1172 18.29 -44.96 -58.46
N VAL A 1173 18.73 -45.20 -57.20
CA VAL A 1173 18.90 -46.55 -56.53
C VAL A 1173 19.84 -47.60 -57.19
N PRO A 1174 20.68 -48.44 -56.48
CA PRO A 1174 20.40 -49.16 -55.21
C PRO A 1174 21.57 -49.42 -54.20
N VAL A 1175 21.26 -50.25 -53.17
CA VAL A 1175 22.11 -51.17 -52.35
C VAL A 1175 22.58 -50.70 -50.95
N GLN A 1176 22.55 -51.64 -50.00
CA GLN A 1176 22.84 -51.60 -48.55
C GLN A 1176 23.47 -52.96 -48.14
N PRO A 1177 24.16 -53.13 -46.98
CA PRO A 1177 23.58 -54.01 -45.94
C PRO A 1177 23.96 -53.76 -44.44
N ARG A 1178 22.94 -53.81 -43.57
CA ARG A 1178 22.76 -54.58 -42.29
C ARG A 1178 23.94 -54.94 -41.34
N GLN A 1179 23.79 -54.55 -40.05
CA GLN A 1179 23.71 -55.34 -38.76
C GLN A 1179 24.40 -56.73 -38.57
N PRO A 1180 24.80 -57.17 -37.32
CA PRO A 1180 23.89 -57.40 -36.17
C PRO A 1180 24.47 -57.28 -34.71
N VAL A 1181 23.97 -58.10 -33.75
CA VAL A 1181 23.76 -57.88 -32.29
C VAL A 1181 24.50 -58.91 -31.38
N ARG A 1182 24.62 -58.59 -30.05
CA ARG A 1182 24.98 -59.41 -28.84
C ARG A 1182 26.36 -59.05 -28.23
N GLY A 1183 26.65 -59.19 -26.92
CA GLY A 1183 25.83 -59.48 -25.73
C GLY A 1183 26.45 -60.53 -24.78
N GLY A 1184 26.59 -60.25 -23.47
CA GLY A 1184 27.05 -61.23 -22.46
C GLY A 1184 27.64 -60.64 -21.16
N ASP A 1185 27.40 -61.30 -20.02
CA ASP A 1185 27.78 -60.86 -18.66
C ASP A 1185 29.24 -61.12 -18.26
N ALA A 1186 29.73 -60.35 -17.27
CA ALA A 1186 30.70 -60.82 -16.28
C ALA A 1186 30.32 -60.27 -14.88
N ARG A 1187 30.56 -61.04 -13.82
CA ARG A 1187 30.07 -60.77 -12.44
C ARG A 1187 31.19 -60.36 -11.48
N ALA A 1188 30.77 -59.83 -10.33
CA ALA A 1188 31.43 -59.95 -9.01
C ALA A 1188 32.71 -59.09 -8.80
N SER A 1189 33.06 -58.67 -7.58
CA SER A 1189 32.28 -58.56 -6.32
C SER A 1189 33.06 -57.76 -5.27
N ALA A 1190 32.35 -57.23 -4.26
CA ALA A 1190 32.89 -56.59 -3.04
C ALA A 1190 33.66 -55.26 -3.25
N GLY A 1191 33.76 -54.39 -2.25
CA GLY A 1191 33.02 -54.41 -0.97
C GLY A 1191 33.41 -53.29 0.01
N ALA A 1192 32.47 -52.97 0.89
CA ALA A 1192 32.63 -52.35 2.21
C ALA A 1192 33.65 -51.21 2.45
N ALA A 1193 33.07 -50.01 2.64
CA ALA A 1193 33.28 -49.13 3.82
C ALA A 1193 34.61 -48.36 4.01
N GLY A 1194 34.50 -47.29 4.82
CA GLY A 1194 35.59 -46.39 5.20
C GLY A 1194 35.80 -45.23 4.21
N GLY A 1195 35.97 -43.97 4.63
CA GLY A 1195 35.84 -43.42 5.98
C GLY A 1195 36.77 -42.22 6.21
N ALA A 1196 36.32 -41.26 7.02
CA ALA A 1196 37.12 -40.22 7.69
C ALA A 1196 38.00 -39.26 6.82
N SER A 1197 37.56 -37.99 6.78
CA SER A 1197 38.45 -36.81 6.87
C SER A 1197 39.35 -36.96 8.12
N PRO A 1198 40.60 -36.41 8.22
CA PRO A 1198 40.78 -34.94 8.25
C PRO A 1198 42.19 -34.34 7.97
N ARG A 1199 42.29 -32.98 8.07
CA ARG A 1199 43.50 -32.18 8.43
C ARG A 1199 44.67 -32.14 7.40
N ALA A 1200 45.60 -31.17 7.40
CA ALA A 1200 45.65 -29.81 7.97
C ALA A 1200 46.84 -28.95 7.47
N ARG A 1201 46.68 -27.61 7.54
CA ARG A 1201 47.65 -26.57 7.98
C ARG A 1201 49.00 -26.28 7.25
N LEU A 1202 49.19 -24.96 7.06
CA LEU A 1202 50.39 -24.11 7.34
C LEU A 1202 51.45 -23.79 6.25
N ARG A 1203 51.70 -22.46 6.13
CA ARG A 1203 52.94 -21.73 5.73
C ARG A 1203 53.30 -21.73 4.22
N ASP A 1204 54.07 -20.75 3.71
CA ASP A 1204 54.86 -19.66 4.35
C ASP A 1204 54.96 -18.35 3.48
N CYS A 1205 55.50 -17.25 4.06
CA CYS A 1205 56.20 -16.06 3.48
C CYS A 1205 55.74 -15.38 2.14
N ARG A 1206 55.89 -14.06 1.86
CA ARG A 1206 56.51 -12.89 2.55
C ARG A 1206 56.04 -11.53 1.92
N ARG A 1207 56.15 -10.44 2.71
CA ARG A 1207 56.34 -8.96 2.44
C ARG A 1207 56.62 -8.47 0.98
N ARG A 1208 56.37 -7.21 0.55
CA ARG A 1208 55.84 -5.94 1.14
C ARG A 1208 55.49 -4.86 0.06
N VAL A 1209 54.38 -4.11 0.25
CA VAL A 1209 54.22 -2.63 0.23
C VAL A 1209 55.01 -1.73 -0.76
N LEU A 1210 54.30 -1.00 -1.65
CA LEU A 1210 54.24 0.50 -1.70
C LEU A 1210 53.12 1.04 -2.64
N LEU A 1211 53.04 2.37 -2.81
CA LEU A 1211 51.96 3.18 -3.43
C LEU A 1211 52.30 3.73 -4.83
N GLY A 1212 51.28 4.26 -5.52
CA GLY A 1212 51.36 5.12 -6.72
C GLY A 1212 50.47 4.63 -7.88
N ASP A 1213 49.82 5.47 -8.68
CA ASP A 1213 49.44 6.88 -8.50
C ASP A 1213 48.33 7.28 -9.51
N LEU A 1214 47.78 8.50 -9.41
CA LEU A 1214 46.86 9.12 -10.39
C LEU A 1214 47.52 9.29 -11.79
N PRO A 1215 46.78 9.32 -12.93
CA PRO A 1215 45.74 10.35 -13.17
C PRO A 1215 44.53 10.00 -14.09
N GLN A 1216 43.63 11.00 -14.19
CA GLN A 1216 42.42 11.14 -15.03
C GLN A 1216 41.18 10.36 -14.58
#